data_AF-A0A3A9JE64-F1
#
_entry.id   AF-A0A3A9JE64-F1
#
_cell.length_a   1.000
_cell.length_b   1.000
_cell.length_c   1.000
_cell.angle_alpha   90.00
_cell.angle_beta   90.00
_cell.angle_gamma   90.00
#
_symmetry.space_group_name_H-M   'P 1'
#
loop_
_entity.id
_entity.type
_entity.pdbx_description
1 polymer ?
#
loop_
_entity_poly.entity_id
_entity_poly.type
_entity_poly.pdbx_seq_one_letter_code
_entity_poly.pdbx_strand_id
1 'polypeptide(L)'
;MALTTIKPESGNQFVDAFINNGRHYVNPNGAEPTMDAPFVINYYFDKLPGNINPTTGAGTAYDWRPFEMQAWEKAVQGWAHVANVTFNRVYTAEEALFRERLQDQVTAGGTVSASHSLPSANPNAQSMGTYNFEAVNVRQWTPDQLEPGGNFYRTMIHEVGHGLGLKHPHDGGSGEYAGNYFPGIDSTMTSAERQRSLGVLELNHMFGSVMSYIHGYEFDDQGHVQLVPTRQRPVADDFFLDHGFAAAPMAYDIAAIQYLYGANMNYRTENNVYILPDSNDPRPFVRGEPNEAGVPESIIYQPDTAYWESIWDAGGVDEIRYDVMDADGNAVAGKRNVIIDLTPATLDMSETGYGVLSYAAFVGGGYTIANGVVIENATGGDGNDTLKGNFANNVILGRGGDDTITATGGLDTVDGGAGFDRLIFSGMGRGDVTVSLGLAEGRSSIGWSAADVTTFTSIERAEMVDARVEYTAASDAALVDRLYNALLGREGDGLGAARWTAMVEQGMSKVALADAFLNSAEGSSALGALDDAGFVRKIYSSVLGREAGEEEVSARVQSLAAGATRGELVADVATAAEALSADTGGASSGVLVANYNVLLAARAYEAALGRSGEVSGLQFHAQNIASGAFNEKSYADAFVNSDEFTQLYGSQSNSDFIASLYSNALGREADADGAAFWNSFLEGGGSRGQAVQGFLDAQESQLILADLADNGLSFRQDLVLG
;
A
#
# COMPACT_ATOMS: atom_id res chain seq x y z
N MET A 1 -37.03 -15.43 23.08
CA MET A 1 -37.70 -14.11 22.95
C MET A 1 -36.78 -13.04 23.52
N ALA A 2 -36.59 -11.92 22.82
CA ALA A 2 -35.49 -10.96 23.06
C ALA A 2 -35.97 -9.51 23.04
N LEU A 3 -35.37 -8.66 23.87
CA LEU A 3 -35.61 -7.22 23.84
C LEU A 3 -34.78 -6.57 22.74
N THR A 4 -35.34 -5.54 22.10
CA THR A 4 -34.60 -4.67 21.17
C THR A 4 -34.72 -3.21 21.58
N THR A 5 -33.67 -2.43 21.30
CA THR A 5 -33.69 -0.96 21.38
C THR A 5 -33.26 -0.37 20.03
N ILE A 6 -33.18 0.95 19.92
CA ILE A 6 -32.75 1.69 18.72
C ILE A 6 -31.58 2.61 19.10
N LYS A 7 -30.47 2.55 18.37
CA LYS A 7 -29.41 3.57 18.44
C LYS A 7 -29.68 4.71 17.45
N PRO A 8 -29.27 5.95 17.77
CA PRO A 8 -29.24 7.04 16.79
C PRO A 8 -28.19 6.74 15.71
N GLU A 9 -27.99 7.63 14.74
CA GLU A 9 -26.86 7.55 13.81
C GLU A 9 -25.51 7.59 14.55
N SER A 10 -24.50 6.90 14.00
CA SER A 10 -23.15 6.91 14.54
C SER A 10 -22.40 8.22 14.26
N GLY A 11 -22.84 8.96 13.23
CA GLY A 11 -22.15 10.15 12.73
C GLY A 11 -21.05 9.82 11.71
N ASN A 12 -20.86 8.54 11.37
CA ASN A 12 -20.00 8.10 10.28
C ASN A 12 -20.86 7.44 9.19
N GLN A 13 -20.91 8.09 8.02
CA GLN A 13 -21.67 7.62 6.86
C GLN A 13 -21.30 6.20 6.38
N PHE A 14 -20.05 5.75 6.57
CA PHE A 14 -19.60 4.41 6.19
C PHE A 14 -20.12 3.33 7.14
N VAL A 15 -20.39 3.70 8.40
CA VAL A 15 -21.03 2.84 9.39
C VAL A 15 -22.55 2.86 9.21
N ASP A 16 -23.12 4.06 9.11
CA ASP A 16 -24.57 4.27 9.02
C ASP A 16 -25.18 3.70 7.72
N ALA A 17 -24.37 3.59 6.66
CA ALA A 17 -24.75 2.94 5.41
C ALA A 17 -25.11 1.45 5.55
N PHE A 18 -24.73 0.78 6.65
CA PHE A 18 -25.05 -0.63 6.89
C PHE A 18 -26.11 -0.81 7.98
N ILE A 19 -26.58 0.25 8.62
CA ILE A 19 -27.57 0.16 9.69
C ILE A 19 -28.95 0.55 9.15
N ASN A 20 -29.96 -0.31 9.36
CA ASN A 20 -31.30 -0.02 8.80
C ASN A 20 -32.06 1.04 9.59
N ASN A 21 -32.17 0.91 10.91
CA ASN A 21 -32.92 1.84 11.76
C ASN A 21 -32.37 1.88 13.20
N GLY A 22 -31.12 1.48 13.38
CA GLY A 22 -30.45 1.35 14.68
C GLY A 22 -30.95 0.22 15.57
N ARG A 23 -31.92 -0.59 15.11
CA ARG A 23 -32.51 -1.63 15.95
C ARG A 23 -31.59 -2.82 16.13
N HIS A 24 -31.32 -3.16 17.38
CA HIS A 24 -30.45 -4.27 17.77
C HIS A 24 -30.94 -4.92 19.07
N TYR A 25 -30.42 -6.10 19.39
CA TYR A 25 -30.79 -6.82 20.62
C TYR A 25 -30.05 -6.30 21.84
N VAL A 26 -30.74 -6.29 22.98
CA VAL A 26 -30.18 -5.90 24.28
C VAL A 26 -30.39 -7.01 25.31
N ASN A 27 -29.59 -6.99 26.37
CA ASN A 27 -29.67 -7.96 27.44
C ASN A 27 -31.06 -7.95 28.12
N PRO A 28 -31.48 -9.05 28.80
CA PRO A 28 -32.83 -9.15 29.38
C PRO A 28 -33.21 -8.04 30.38
N ASN A 29 -32.23 -7.36 30.96
CA ASN A 29 -32.41 -6.20 31.83
C ASN A 29 -32.55 -4.87 31.06
N GLY A 30 -32.53 -4.90 29.72
CA GLY A 30 -32.55 -3.73 28.84
C GLY A 30 -31.19 -3.06 28.65
N ALA A 31 -30.11 -3.61 29.22
CA ALA A 31 -28.77 -3.02 29.08
C ALA A 31 -28.13 -3.38 27.74
N GLU A 32 -27.34 -2.44 27.23
CA GLU A 32 -26.46 -2.65 26.07
C GLU A 32 -25.51 -3.84 26.32
N PRO A 33 -25.20 -4.63 25.28
CA PRO A 33 -24.19 -5.68 25.38
C PRO A 33 -22.81 -5.11 25.68
N THR A 34 -22.05 -5.83 26.50
CA THR A 34 -20.68 -5.43 26.89
C THR A 34 -19.79 -6.65 26.89
N MET A 35 -18.48 -6.44 26.95
CA MET A 35 -17.49 -7.52 27.00
C MET A 35 -17.74 -8.52 28.16
N ASP A 36 -18.11 -8.02 29.35
CA ASP A 36 -18.38 -8.86 30.53
C ASP A 36 -19.81 -9.45 30.55
N ALA A 37 -20.69 -8.94 29.70
CA ALA A 37 -22.08 -9.37 29.58
C ALA A 37 -22.53 -9.30 28.11
N PRO A 38 -21.99 -10.18 27.24
CA PRO A 38 -22.35 -10.22 25.84
C PRO A 38 -23.79 -10.68 25.66
N PHE A 39 -24.43 -10.27 24.57
CA PHE A 39 -25.78 -10.73 24.27
C PHE A 39 -25.75 -12.19 23.80
N VAL A 40 -26.57 -13.05 24.42
CA VAL A 40 -26.64 -14.48 24.06
C VAL A 40 -27.76 -14.72 23.05
N ILE A 41 -27.38 -15.15 21.86
CA ILE A 41 -28.27 -15.56 20.77
C ILE A 41 -28.44 -17.07 20.84
N ASN A 42 -29.61 -17.50 21.33
CA ASN A 42 -30.00 -18.90 21.22
C ASN A 42 -30.41 -19.21 19.78
N TYR A 43 -29.79 -20.18 19.12
CA TYR A 43 -30.11 -20.58 17.75
C TYR A 43 -30.53 -22.05 17.65
N TYR A 44 -31.39 -22.34 16.68
CA TYR A 44 -31.92 -23.68 16.42
C TYR A 44 -31.94 -23.98 14.92
N PHE A 45 -31.34 -25.12 14.54
CA PHE A 45 -31.48 -25.68 13.21
C PHE A 45 -32.85 -26.35 13.08
N ASP A 46 -33.71 -25.76 12.26
CA ASP A 46 -35.09 -26.19 12.13
C ASP A 46 -35.19 -27.60 11.51
N LYS A 47 -36.05 -28.43 12.07
CA LYS A 47 -36.30 -29.82 11.64
C LYS A 47 -37.76 -29.94 11.26
N LEU A 48 -38.07 -29.71 9.98
CA LEU A 48 -39.45 -29.78 9.51
C LEU A 48 -39.62 -30.98 8.57
N PRO A 49 -40.22 -32.10 9.03
CA PRO A 49 -40.65 -33.15 8.13
C PRO A 49 -41.97 -32.76 7.46
N GLY A 50 -41.93 -32.38 6.18
CA GLY A 50 -43.11 -32.27 5.32
C GLY A 50 -43.48 -30.85 4.83
N ASN A 51 -44.11 -30.82 3.66
CA ASN A 51 -44.20 -29.71 2.70
C ASN A 51 -44.86 -28.39 3.16
N ILE A 52 -44.34 -27.33 2.53
CA ILE A 52 -44.85 -25.96 2.33
C ILE A 52 -44.64 -24.99 3.50
N ASN A 53 -43.91 -23.91 3.22
CA ASN A 53 -43.92 -22.68 4.01
C ASN A 53 -45.37 -22.11 4.07
N PRO A 54 -46.01 -22.04 5.25
CA PRO A 54 -47.41 -21.61 5.39
C PRO A 54 -47.62 -20.12 5.06
N THR A 55 -46.55 -19.35 4.90
CA THR A 55 -46.56 -17.91 4.62
C THR A 55 -46.34 -17.60 3.14
N THR A 56 -45.59 -18.44 2.40
CA THR A 56 -45.20 -18.17 1.00
C THR A 56 -45.71 -19.20 -0.02
N GLY A 57 -46.16 -20.37 0.41
CA GLY A 57 -46.63 -21.43 -0.51
C GLY A 57 -45.51 -22.13 -1.31
N ALA A 58 -44.24 -21.87 -1.01
CA ALA A 58 -43.08 -22.45 -1.70
C ALA A 58 -42.17 -23.26 -0.77
N GLY A 59 -41.68 -24.38 -1.30
CA GLY A 59 -40.49 -25.12 -0.89
C GLY A 59 -40.62 -26.26 0.15
N THR A 60 -39.86 -27.33 -0.07
CA THR A 60 -39.61 -28.47 0.82
C THR A 60 -38.51 -28.09 1.82
N ALA A 61 -38.73 -28.30 3.13
CA ALA A 61 -37.68 -28.13 4.14
C ALA A 61 -36.83 -29.40 4.25
N TYR A 62 -35.55 -29.23 4.57
CA TYR A 62 -34.59 -30.33 4.70
C TYR A 62 -33.90 -30.29 6.06
N ASP A 63 -33.54 -31.47 6.54
CA ASP A 63 -32.73 -31.60 7.75
C ASP A 63 -31.29 -31.17 7.45
N TRP A 64 -30.73 -30.36 8.35
CA TRP A 64 -29.33 -29.95 8.30
C TRP A 64 -28.40 -31.14 8.55
N ARG A 65 -27.44 -31.33 7.65
CA ARG A 65 -26.36 -32.30 7.75
C ARG A 65 -25.25 -31.76 8.66
N PRO A 66 -24.43 -32.63 9.29
CA PRO A 66 -23.38 -32.19 10.22
C PRO A 66 -22.43 -31.11 9.69
N PHE A 67 -21.98 -31.22 8.44
CA PHE A 67 -21.07 -30.24 7.85
C PHE A 67 -21.73 -28.88 7.57
N GLU A 68 -23.03 -28.87 7.24
CA GLU A 68 -23.79 -27.62 7.04
C GLU A 68 -23.97 -26.88 8.36
N MET A 69 -24.25 -27.63 9.45
CA MET A 69 -24.31 -27.06 10.79
C MET A 69 -22.96 -26.48 11.21
N GLN A 70 -21.86 -27.19 10.95
CA GLN A 70 -20.51 -26.71 11.24
C GLN A 70 -20.18 -25.43 10.45
N ALA A 71 -20.55 -25.36 9.18
CA ALA A 71 -20.35 -24.15 8.36
C ALA A 71 -21.08 -22.93 8.96
N TRP A 72 -22.35 -23.09 9.31
CA TRP A 72 -23.12 -22.01 9.94
C TRP A 72 -22.56 -21.64 11.32
N GLU A 73 -22.16 -22.63 12.11
CA GLU A 73 -21.53 -22.43 13.43
C GLU A 73 -20.21 -21.65 13.32
N LYS A 74 -19.38 -21.91 12.29
CA LYS A 74 -18.19 -21.10 11.98
C LYS A 74 -18.55 -19.67 11.55
N ALA A 75 -19.58 -19.51 10.71
CA ALA A 75 -20.02 -18.19 10.23
C ALA A 75 -20.46 -17.27 11.38
N VAL A 76 -21.17 -17.80 12.38
CA VAL A 76 -21.57 -17.00 13.56
C VAL A 76 -20.42 -16.73 14.53
N GLN A 77 -19.41 -17.60 14.57
CA GLN A 77 -18.19 -17.32 15.34
C GLN A 77 -17.46 -16.08 14.82
N GLY A 78 -17.39 -15.87 13.50
CA GLY A 78 -16.82 -14.65 12.91
C GLY A 78 -17.45 -13.37 13.45
N TRP A 79 -18.78 -13.34 13.65
CA TRP A 79 -19.47 -12.20 14.27
C TRP A 79 -19.20 -12.07 15.77
N ALA A 80 -19.08 -13.20 16.49
CA ALA A 80 -18.75 -13.20 17.92
C ALA A 80 -17.28 -12.83 18.21
N HIS A 81 -16.37 -13.05 17.26
CA HIS A 81 -14.98 -12.62 17.37
C HIS A 81 -14.87 -11.09 17.44
N VAL A 82 -15.72 -10.38 16.71
CA VAL A 82 -15.59 -8.92 16.52
C VAL A 82 -16.51 -8.07 17.39
N ALA A 83 -17.57 -8.66 17.96
CA ALA A 83 -18.56 -7.93 18.75
C ALA A 83 -19.03 -8.71 20.00
N ASN A 84 -19.61 -8.01 20.98
CA ASN A 84 -20.09 -8.59 22.24
C ASN A 84 -21.42 -9.36 22.09
N VAL A 85 -21.41 -10.36 21.21
CA VAL A 85 -22.49 -11.32 20.98
C VAL A 85 -21.92 -12.73 21.14
N THR A 86 -22.75 -13.65 21.63
CA THR A 86 -22.40 -15.06 21.75
C THR A 86 -23.53 -15.92 21.20
N PHE A 87 -23.18 -17.04 20.58
CA PHE A 87 -24.16 -17.93 19.96
C PHE A 87 -24.23 -19.24 20.75
N ASN A 88 -25.43 -19.58 21.20
CA ASN A 88 -25.69 -20.78 21.98
C ASN A 88 -26.70 -21.67 21.27
N ARG A 89 -26.28 -22.89 20.94
CA ARG A 89 -27.17 -23.85 20.29
C ARG A 89 -28.24 -24.33 21.26
N VAL A 90 -29.49 -24.27 20.84
CA VAL A 90 -30.62 -24.92 21.53
C VAL A 90 -31.20 -26.03 20.64
N TYR A 91 -32.05 -26.87 21.23
CA TYR A 91 -32.57 -28.07 20.56
C TYR A 91 -34.09 -28.07 20.40
N THR A 92 -34.75 -26.98 20.78
CA THR A 92 -36.17 -26.76 20.58
C THR A 92 -36.40 -25.42 19.89
N ALA A 93 -37.45 -25.35 19.07
CA ALA A 93 -37.79 -24.12 18.38
C ALA A 93 -38.22 -23.02 19.35
N GLU A 94 -38.84 -23.37 20.48
CA GLU A 94 -39.38 -22.43 21.47
C GLU A 94 -38.30 -21.64 22.22
N GLU A 95 -37.12 -22.23 22.41
CA GLU A 95 -35.99 -21.63 23.12
C GLU A 95 -35.17 -20.67 22.23
N ALA A 96 -35.35 -20.78 20.91
CA ALA A 96 -34.52 -20.10 19.93
C ALA A 96 -34.96 -18.64 19.70
N LEU A 97 -33.98 -17.75 19.58
CA LEU A 97 -34.14 -16.46 18.94
C LEU A 97 -33.93 -16.59 17.43
N PHE A 98 -32.85 -17.26 17.01
CA PHE A 98 -32.54 -17.50 15.60
C PHE A 98 -33.00 -18.89 15.19
N ARG A 99 -33.79 -18.96 14.13
CA ARG A 99 -34.24 -20.23 13.54
C ARG A 99 -33.72 -20.32 12.12
N GLU A 100 -32.92 -21.35 11.90
CA GLU A 100 -32.20 -21.55 10.65
C GLU A 100 -32.82 -22.69 9.85
N ARG A 101 -33.28 -22.37 8.65
CA ARG A 101 -34.01 -23.30 7.79
C ARG A 101 -33.29 -23.55 6.48
N LEU A 102 -33.17 -24.82 6.11
CA LEU A 102 -32.71 -25.25 4.80
C LEU A 102 -33.92 -25.65 3.94
N GLN A 103 -34.01 -25.13 2.70
CA GLN A 103 -35.12 -25.42 1.78
C GLN A 103 -34.72 -25.32 0.30
N ASP A 104 -35.57 -25.83 -0.60
CA ASP A 104 -35.36 -25.84 -2.07
C ASP A 104 -35.85 -24.57 -2.80
N GLN A 105 -36.65 -23.71 -2.16
CA GLN A 105 -37.17 -22.47 -2.75
C GLN A 105 -37.37 -21.39 -1.67
N VAL A 106 -36.50 -20.38 -1.58
CA VAL A 106 -36.64 -19.26 -0.60
C VAL A 106 -37.80 -18.33 -0.93
N THR A 107 -38.09 -18.10 -2.22
CA THR A 107 -39.24 -17.33 -2.72
C THR A 107 -39.91 -18.05 -3.90
N ALA A 108 -41.17 -17.73 -4.19
CA ALA A 108 -41.87 -18.23 -5.37
C ALA A 108 -41.12 -17.78 -6.65
N GLY A 109 -40.42 -18.70 -7.32
CA GLY A 109 -39.61 -18.42 -8.52
C GLY A 109 -38.12 -18.74 -8.40
N GLY A 110 -37.60 -19.09 -7.22
CA GLY A 110 -36.34 -19.84 -7.06
C GLY A 110 -35.01 -19.10 -7.25
N THR A 111 -35.01 -17.76 -7.31
CA THR A 111 -33.80 -16.96 -7.59
C THR A 111 -33.08 -16.41 -6.36
N VAL A 112 -33.70 -16.43 -5.18
CA VAL A 112 -33.07 -15.96 -3.93
C VAL A 112 -32.25 -17.10 -3.32
N SER A 113 -30.97 -16.85 -3.06
CA SER A 113 -30.03 -17.81 -2.49
C SER A 113 -30.22 -17.99 -0.98
N ALA A 114 -30.45 -16.91 -0.25
CA ALA A 114 -30.79 -16.94 1.16
C ALA A 114 -31.48 -15.64 1.61
N SER A 115 -32.00 -15.64 2.83
CA SER A 115 -32.58 -14.45 3.46
C SER A 115 -32.61 -14.59 4.98
N HIS A 116 -32.40 -13.50 5.70
CA HIS A 116 -32.59 -13.44 7.14
C HIS A 116 -33.42 -12.23 7.57
N SER A 117 -34.22 -12.43 8.61
CA SER A 117 -35.01 -11.34 9.20
C SER A 117 -34.13 -10.36 9.96
N LEU A 118 -34.43 -9.06 9.87
CA LEU A 118 -33.86 -8.03 10.73
C LEU A 118 -34.44 -8.15 12.17
N PRO A 119 -33.74 -7.61 13.20
CA PRO A 119 -34.28 -7.52 14.55
C PRO A 119 -35.68 -6.89 14.59
N SER A 120 -36.58 -7.48 15.39
CA SER A 120 -37.98 -7.06 15.45
C SER A 120 -38.27 -6.18 16.66
N ALA A 121 -39.21 -5.23 16.52
CA ALA A 121 -39.79 -4.51 17.64
C ALA A 121 -40.68 -5.40 18.52
N ASN A 122 -41.15 -6.53 17.99
CA ASN A 122 -41.92 -7.51 18.75
C ASN A 122 -40.95 -8.42 19.51
N PRO A 123 -40.89 -8.37 20.85
CA PRO A 123 -39.95 -9.18 21.62
C PRO A 123 -40.21 -10.69 21.52
N ASN A 124 -41.43 -11.05 21.08
CA ASN A 124 -41.84 -12.43 20.88
C ASN A 124 -41.54 -12.96 19.49
N ALA A 125 -41.06 -12.12 18.57
CA ALA A 125 -40.67 -12.56 17.24
C ALA A 125 -39.36 -13.36 17.30
N GLN A 126 -39.31 -14.45 16.53
CA GLN A 126 -38.08 -15.16 16.23
C GLN A 126 -37.50 -14.57 14.95
N SER A 127 -36.17 -14.47 14.89
CA SER A 127 -35.49 -14.16 13.65
C SER A 127 -35.34 -15.42 12.82
N MET A 128 -35.71 -15.35 11.54
CA MET A 128 -35.73 -16.49 10.64
C MET A 128 -34.66 -16.30 9.58
N GLY A 129 -33.67 -17.21 9.56
CA GLY A 129 -32.72 -17.40 8.48
C GLY A 129 -33.15 -18.55 7.58
N THR A 130 -33.12 -18.35 6.26
CA THR A 130 -33.55 -19.33 5.26
C THR A 130 -32.53 -19.44 4.15
N TYR A 131 -32.07 -20.65 3.87
CA TYR A 131 -31.04 -20.94 2.87
C TYR A 131 -31.59 -21.85 1.77
N ASN A 132 -31.37 -21.45 0.51
CA ASN A 132 -31.81 -22.18 -0.67
C ASN A 132 -30.69 -23.06 -1.24
N PHE A 133 -30.81 -24.38 -1.11
CA PHE A 133 -29.83 -25.29 -1.72
C PHE A 133 -30.14 -25.65 -3.19
N GLU A 134 -31.32 -25.33 -3.73
CA GLU A 134 -31.70 -25.56 -5.14
C GLU A 134 -31.75 -24.28 -6.01
N ALA A 135 -31.29 -23.12 -5.49
CA ALA A 135 -31.23 -21.88 -6.29
C ALA A 135 -30.45 -22.11 -7.59
N VAL A 136 -30.90 -21.48 -8.69
CA VAL A 136 -30.60 -21.74 -10.14
C VAL A 136 -29.11 -21.91 -10.53
N ASN A 137 -28.16 -21.66 -9.64
CA ASN A 137 -26.70 -21.83 -9.82
C ASN A 137 -26.15 -23.10 -9.12
N VAL A 138 -26.90 -24.20 -9.21
CA VAL A 138 -26.88 -25.45 -8.41
C VAL A 138 -25.57 -26.29 -8.36
N ARG A 139 -24.40 -25.73 -8.69
CA ARG A 139 -23.10 -26.40 -8.45
C ARG A 139 -22.46 -26.05 -7.10
N GLN A 140 -23.05 -25.12 -6.34
CA GLN A 140 -22.35 -24.47 -5.24
C GLN A 140 -22.79 -24.86 -3.81
N TRP A 141 -23.85 -25.64 -3.56
CA TRP A 141 -24.16 -26.12 -2.18
C TRP A 141 -23.41 -27.43 -1.87
N THR A 142 -22.09 -27.36 -1.84
CA THR A 142 -21.17 -28.48 -1.60
C THR A 142 -20.41 -28.28 -0.29
N PRO A 143 -19.79 -29.32 0.29
CA PRO A 143 -18.89 -29.15 1.43
C PRO A 143 -17.84 -28.06 1.19
N ASP A 144 -17.17 -28.08 0.03
CA ASP A 144 -16.11 -27.12 -0.31
C ASP A 144 -16.63 -25.67 -0.28
N GLN A 145 -17.78 -25.40 -0.89
CA GLN A 145 -18.37 -24.05 -0.94
C GLN A 145 -18.98 -23.56 0.39
N LEU A 146 -19.06 -24.46 1.39
CA LEU A 146 -19.49 -24.18 2.76
C LEU A 146 -18.31 -24.09 3.73
N GLU A 147 -17.08 -24.10 3.23
CA GLU A 147 -15.88 -23.76 3.99
C GLU A 147 -15.49 -22.28 3.78
N PRO A 148 -14.64 -21.71 4.66
CA PRO A 148 -14.03 -20.40 4.46
C PRO A 148 -13.57 -20.16 3.03
N GLY A 149 -13.87 -18.98 2.48
CA GLY A 149 -13.59 -18.64 1.09
C GLY A 149 -14.66 -19.08 0.10
N GLY A 150 -15.56 -20.00 0.46
CA GLY A 150 -16.66 -20.45 -0.40
C GLY A 150 -17.79 -19.42 -0.53
N ASN A 151 -18.50 -19.43 -1.67
CA ASN A 151 -19.54 -18.45 -1.94
C ASN A 151 -20.76 -18.58 -1.00
N PHE A 152 -21.17 -19.82 -0.70
CA PHE A 152 -22.30 -20.07 0.19
C PHE A 152 -21.93 -19.90 1.67
N TYR A 153 -20.69 -20.20 2.06
CA TYR A 153 -20.19 -19.84 3.38
C TYR A 153 -20.28 -18.33 3.60
N ARG A 154 -19.83 -17.53 2.64
CA ARG A 154 -19.98 -16.07 2.67
C ARG A 154 -21.44 -15.62 2.73
N THR A 155 -22.34 -16.31 2.03
CA THR A 155 -23.79 -16.05 2.13
C THR A 155 -24.31 -16.31 3.55
N MET A 156 -23.84 -17.36 4.24
CA MET A 156 -24.21 -17.57 5.65
C MET A 156 -23.80 -16.40 6.54
N ILE A 157 -22.58 -15.88 6.37
CA ILE A 157 -22.09 -14.70 7.13
C ILE A 157 -22.98 -13.48 6.85
N HIS A 158 -23.29 -13.23 5.57
CA HIS A 158 -24.15 -12.14 5.12
C HIS A 158 -25.53 -12.18 5.79
N GLU A 159 -26.18 -13.35 5.75
CA GLU A 159 -27.51 -13.52 6.34
C GLU A 159 -27.50 -13.35 7.86
N VAL A 160 -26.46 -13.82 8.55
CA VAL A 160 -26.32 -13.58 9.99
C VAL A 160 -26.19 -12.07 10.27
N GLY A 161 -25.49 -11.32 9.40
CA GLY A 161 -25.42 -9.86 9.49
C GLY A 161 -26.79 -9.18 9.48
N HIS A 162 -27.69 -9.61 8.58
CA HIS A 162 -29.10 -9.20 8.63
C HIS A 162 -29.78 -9.59 9.94
N GLY A 163 -29.59 -10.81 10.42
CA GLY A 163 -30.08 -11.27 11.72
C GLY A 163 -29.70 -10.36 12.89
N LEU A 164 -28.51 -9.79 12.82
CA LEU A 164 -27.94 -8.88 13.81
C LEU A 164 -28.33 -7.40 13.60
N GLY A 165 -28.89 -7.04 12.44
CA GLY A 165 -29.44 -5.69 12.19
C GLY A 165 -28.78 -4.91 11.06
N LEU A 166 -27.86 -5.52 10.32
CA LEU A 166 -27.23 -4.88 9.17
C LEU A 166 -28.14 -4.95 7.94
N LYS A 167 -28.06 -3.96 7.06
CA LYS A 167 -28.71 -3.93 5.74
C LYS A 167 -27.67 -3.91 4.63
N HIS A 168 -28.14 -4.06 3.39
CA HIS A 168 -27.27 -3.81 2.26
C HIS A 168 -26.88 -2.33 2.15
N PRO A 169 -25.68 -2.04 1.62
CA PRO A 169 -25.21 -0.66 1.38
C PRO A 169 -26.04 0.11 0.35
N HIS A 170 -26.79 -0.59 -0.51
CA HIS A 170 -27.61 -0.02 -1.57
C HIS A 170 -29.08 0.20 -1.18
N ASP A 171 -29.47 -0.18 0.04
CA ASP A 171 -30.81 0.02 0.59
C ASP A 171 -30.85 1.31 1.41
N GLY A 172 -31.88 2.14 1.25
CA GLY A 172 -31.94 3.49 1.84
C GLY A 172 -32.32 3.56 3.31
N GLY A 173 -32.24 2.46 4.07
CA GLY A 173 -32.58 2.46 5.49
C GLY A 173 -34.05 2.82 5.81
N SER A 174 -34.34 3.03 7.09
CA SER A 174 -35.65 3.41 7.61
C SER A 174 -35.54 4.11 8.96
N GLY A 175 -36.62 4.78 9.40
CA GLY A 175 -36.60 5.54 10.65
C GLY A 175 -35.64 6.73 10.56
N GLU A 176 -34.78 6.90 11.57
CA GLU A 176 -33.76 7.96 11.58
C GLU A 176 -32.73 7.79 10.47
N TYR A 177 -32.45 6.55 10.05
CA TYR A 177 -31.49 6.20 9.00
C TYR A 177 -32.11 6.24 7.58
N ALA A 178 -33.30 6.82 7.43
CA ALA A 178 -33.97 6.89 6.13
C ALA A 178 -33.22 7.84 5.18
N GLY A 179 -32.74 7.31 4.06
CA GLY A 179 -31.89 7.99 3.09
C GLY A 179 -30.41 7.59 3.18
N ASN A 180 -30.00 6.79 4.17
CA ASN A 180 -28.61 6.43 4.36
C ASN A 180 -28.22 5.31 3.40
N TYR A 181 -27.61 5.69 2.29
CA TYR A 181 -26.93 4.79 1.35
C TYR A 181 -25.43 4.85 1.59
N PHE A 182 -24.70 3.86 1.08
CA PHE A 182 -23.25 3.94 1.04
C PHE A 182 -22.80 5.16 0.20
N PRO A 183 -21.76 5.91 0.62
CA PRO A 183 -21.32 7.11 -0.08
C PRO A 183 -21.10 6.87 -1.58
N GLY A 184 -21.62 7.78 -2.41
CA GLY A 184 -21.64 7.63 -3.87
C GLY A 184 -22.84 6.85 -4.44
N ILE A 185 -23.77 6.41 -3.58
CA ILE A 185 -25.05 5.80 -3.97
C ILE A 185 -26.18 6.70 -3.46
N ASP A 186 -27.23 6.93 -4.25
CA ASP A 186 -28.37 7.74 -3.82
C ASP A 186 -29.71 7.27 -4.40
N SER A 187 -30.80 7.90 -3.94
CA SER A 187 -32.18 7.58 -4.35
C SER A 187 -32.53 7.97 -5.78
N THR A 188 -31.70 8.76 -6.47
CA THR A 188 -31.92 9.15 -7.87
C THR A 188 -31.55 8.05 -8.84
N MET A 189 -30.65 7.15 -8.44
CA MET A 189 -30.31 5.92 -9.17
C MET A 189 -31.49 4.94 -9.17
N THR A 190 -31.59 4.11 -10.21
CA THR A 190 -32.49 2.95 -10.21
C THR A 190 -32.00 1.87 -9.24
N SER A 191 -32.90 0.98 -8.81
CA SER A 191 -32.51 -0.15 -7.95
C SER A 191 -31.45 -1.06 -8.58
N ALA A 192 -31.45 -1.20 -9.91
CA ALA A 192 -30.48 -2.01 -10.63
C ALA A 192 -29.08 -1.38 -10.65
N GLU A 193 -29.00 -0.05 -10.74
CA GLU A 193 -27.76 0.74 -10.67
C GLU A 193 -27.20 0.73 -9.25
N ARG A 194 -28.03 1.01 -8.22
CA ARG A 194 -27.56 0.97 -6.82
C ARG A 194 -26.96 -0.38 -6.43
N GLN A 195 -27.59 -1.48 -6.86
CA GLN A 195 -27.11 -2.84 -6.60
C GLN A 195 -25.82 -3.23 -7.37
N ARG A 196 -25.29 -2.36 -8.22
CA ARG A 196 -24.04 -2.56 -8.98
C ARG A 196 -23.06 -1.39 -8.82
N SER A 197 -23.39 -0.40 -7.99
CA SER A 197 -22.54 0.77 -7.77
C SER A 197 -21.42 0.42 -6.80
N LEU A 198 -20.18 0.64 -7.22
CA LEU A 198 -19.01 0.55 -6.35
C LEU A 198 -18.92 1.75 -5.38
N GLY A 199 -19.84 2.71 -5.45
CA GLY A 199 -19.83 3.88 -4.57
C GLY A 199 -18.66 4.83 -4.85
N VAL A 200 -18.36 5.70 -3.88
CA VAL A 200 -17.22 6.62 -3.94
C VAL A 200 -15.90 5.84 -3.89
N LEU A 201 -14.91 6.24 -4.69
CA LEU A 201 -13.57 5.60 -4.78
C LEU A 201 -13.61 4.08 -4.93
N GLU A 202 -14.70 3.56 -5.51
CA GLU A 202 -14.95 2.14 -5.68
C GLU A 202 -14.97 1.30 -4.38
N LEU A 203 -15.30 1.89 -3.23
CA LEU A 203 -15.20 1.24 -1.90
C LEU A 203 -16.33 0.26 -1.52
N ASN A 204 -17.43 0.18 -2.29
CA ASN A 204 -18.57 -0.70 -2.00
C ASN A 204 -18.43 -2.08 -2.69
N HIS A 205 -17.70 -2.99 -2.08
CA HIS A 205 -17.50 -4.37 -2.57
C HIS A 205 -17.13 -5.31 -1.42
N MET A 206 -16.93 -6.59 -1.74
CA MET A 206 -16.73 -7.65 -0.75
C MET A 206 -15.52 -7.47 0.16
N PHE A 207 -14.49 -6.72 -0.25
CA PHE A 207 -13.31 -6.51 0.60
C PHE A 207 -13.59 -5.51 1.72
N GLY A 208 -14.59 -4.63 1.54
CA GLY A 208 -15.06 -3.73 2.58
C GLY A 208 -16.24 -4.27 3.38
N SER A 209 -17.13 -5.04 2.76
CA SER A 209 -18.32 -5.58 3.43
C SER A 209 -18.87 -6.84 2.77
N VAL A 210 -19.15 -7.87 3.58
CA VAL A 210 -19.91 -9.06 3.15
C VAL A 210 -21.35 -8.71 2.80
N MET A 211 -21.88 -7.58 3.27
CA MET A 211 -23.23 -7.08 2.97
C MET A 211 -23.34 -6.45 1.57
N SER A 212 -22.22 -6.18 0.89
CA SER A 212 -22.26 -5.71 -0.50
C SER A 212 -22.82 -6.79 -1.44
N TYR A 213 -23.32 -6.36 -2.60
CA TYR A 213 -23.69 -7.27 -3.70
C TYR A 213 -22.59 -7.42 -4.75
N ILE A 214 -21.45 -6.74 -4.58
CA ILE A 214 -20.36 -6.74 -5.55
C ILE A 214 -19.21 -7.58 -5.00
N HIS A 215 -18.93 -8.69 -5.69
CA HIS A 215 -17.92 -9.68 -5.29
C HIS A 215 -17.00 -10.06 -6.47
N GLY A 216 -17.12 -9.36 -7.60
CA GLY A 216 -16.27 -9.60 -8.76
C GLY A 216 -14.90 -8.96 -8.59
N TYR A 217 -13.85 -9.74 -8.78
CA TYR A 217 -12.49 -9.25 -9.00
C TYR A 217 -11.73 -10.18 -9.94
N GLU A 218 -10.72 -9.63 -10.60
CA GLU A 218 -9.78 -10.33 -11.44
C GLU A 218 -8.35 -9.96 -11.06
N PHE A 219 -7.37 -10.61 -11.68
CA PHE A 219 -5.97 -10.26 -11.55
C PHE A 219 -5.49 -9.67 -12.87
N ASP A 220 -4.70 -8.59 -12.80
CA ASP A 220 -3.96 -8.14 -13.97
C ASP A 220 -2.80 -9.10 -14.30
N ASP A 221 -2.05 -8.80 -15.36
CA ASP A 221 -0.92 -9.61 -15.82
C ASP A 221 0.23 -9.69 -14.79
N GLN A 222 0.25 -8.81 -13.79
CA GLN A 222 1.23 -8.78 -12.70
C GLN A 222 0.71 -9.47 -11.43
N GLY A 223 -0.56 -9.89 -11.43
CA GLY A 223 -1.18 -10.56 -10.29
C GLY A 223 -1.79 -9.61 -9.28
N HIS A 224 -2.00 -8.34 -9.62
CA HIS A 224 -2.70 -7.38 -8.75
C HIS A 224 -4.21 -7.51 -8.88
N VAL A 225 -4.90 -7.36 -7.75
CA VAL A 225 -6.37 -7.41 -7.68
C VAL A 225 -6.98 -6.21 -8.40
N GLN A 226 -7.88 -6.47 -9.34
CA GLN A 226 -8.69 -5.48 -10.07
C GLN A 226 -10.17 -5.72 -9.80
N LEU A 227 -10.89 -4.68 -9.36
CA LEU A 227 -12.32 -4.78 -9.06
C LEU A 227 -13.15 -4.86 -10.34
N VAL A 228 -14.16 -5.73 -10.34
CA VAL A 228 -15.10 -5.87 -11.45
C VAL A 228 -16.51 -5.56 -10.92
N PRO A 229 -17.26 -4.60 -11.50
CA PRO A 229 -18.59 -4.19 -11.03
C PRO A 229 -19.70 -5.19 -11.41
N THR A 230 -19.49 -6.46 -11.07
CA THR A 230 -20.41 -7.56 -11.30
C THR A 230 -20.82 -8.21 -9.97
N ARG A 231 -22.08 -8.67 -9.90
CA ARG A 231 -22.58 -9.43 -8.74
C ARG A 231 -22.05 -10.86 -8.65
N GLN A 232 -21.43 -11.30 -9.73
CA GLN A 232 -20.84 -12.62 -9.93
C GLN A 232 -19.60 -12.42 -10.77
N ARG A 233 -18.54 -13.20 -10.54
CA ARG A 233 -17.39 -13.21 -11.45
C ARG A 233 -17.85 -13.56 -12.88
N PRO A 234 -17.36 -12.91 -13.95
CA PRO A 234 -17.72 -13.29 -15.31
C PRO A 234 -17.53 -14.79 -15.54
N VAL A 235 -18.63 -15.47 -15.86
CA VAL A 235 -18.65 -16.92 -16.13
C VAL A 235 -18.13 -17.13 -17.54
N ALA A 236 -16.83 -17.00 -17.73
CA ALA A 236 -16.17 -17.39 -18.97
C ALA A 236 -15.27 -18.59 -18.66
N ASP A 237 -15.86 -19.77 -18.75
CA ASP A 237 -15.25 -21.03 -19.17
C ASP A 237 -13.95 -21.54 -18.53
N ASP A 238 -13.55 -21.12 -17.32
CA ASP A 238 -12.41 -21.76 -16.63
C ASP A 238 -12.64 -22.16 -15.17
N PHE A 239 -12.04 -23.30 -14.86
CA PHE A 239 -12.13 -24.19 -13.70
C PHE A 239 -11.58 -23.58 -12.37
N PHE A 240 -11.58 -22.26 -12.23
CA PHE A 240 -10.91 -21.52 -11.15
C PHE A 240 -11.78 -20.29 -10.78
N LEU A 241 -12.48 -20.20 -9.65
CA LEU A 241 -12.15 -20.55 -8.27
C LEU A 241 -13.44 -20.86 -7.52
N ASP A 242 -13.52 -22.03 -6.89
CA ASP A 242 -14.60 -22.34 -5.94
C ASP A 242 -14.48 -21.52 -4.63
N HIS A 243 -13.35 -20.81 -4.45
CA HIS A 243 -12.96 -20.09 -3.24
C HIS A 243 -12.45 -18.67 -3.54
N GLY A 244 -12.12 -17.89 -2.51
CA GLY A 244 -11.70 -16.50 -2.61
C GLY A 244 -12.82 -15.48 -2.43
N PHE A 245 -13.84 -15.85 -1.66
CA PHE A 245 -14.81 -14.94 -1.05
C PHE A 245 -14.43 -14.60 0.41
N ALA A 246 -15.14 -13.64 1.01
CA ALA A 246 -14.94 -13.30 2.41
C ALA A 246 -15.28 -14.47 3.36
N ALA A 247 -14.42 -14.73 4.35
CA ALA A 247 -14.59 -15.77 5.36
C ALA A 247 -15.04 -15.25 6.74
N ALA A 248 -15.13 -13.93 6.92
CA ALA A 248 -15.56 -13.28 8.15
C ALA A 248 -16.21 -11.92 7.82
N PRO A 249 -16.84 -11.24 8.79
CA PRO A 249 -17.21 -9.83 8.64
C PRO A 249 -16.00 -8.99 8.22
N MET A 250 -16.20 -8.05 7.29
CA MET A 250 -15.14 -7.18 6.77
C MET A 250 -15.16 -5.81 7.46
N ALA A 251 -14.22 -4.93 7.15
CA ALA A 251 -13.97 -3.69 7.92
C ALA A 251 -15.23 -2.85 8.22
N TYR A 252 -16.11 -2.62 7.25
CA TYR A 252 -17.34 -1.86 7.48
C TYR A 252 -18.38 -2.65 8.29
N ASP A 253 -18.43 -3.97 8.10
CA ASP A 253 -19.30 -4.85 8.88
C ASP A 253 -18.90 -4.86 10.35
N ILE A 254 -17.59 -4.95 10.61
CA ILE A 254 -16.98 -4.90 11.95
C ILE A 254 -17.34 -3.57 12.61
N ALA A 255 -17.09 -2.44 11.94
CA ALA A 255 -17.41 -1.13 12.49
C ALA A 255 -18.93 -0.99 12.81
N ALA A 256 -19.80 -1.44 11.91
CA ALA A 256 -21.25 -1.36 12.10
C ALA A 256 -21.75 -2.28 13.23
N ILE A 257 -21.25 -3.51 13.31
CA ILE A 257 -21.67 -4.43 14.37
C ILE A 257 -21.11 -4.01 15.74
N GLN A 258 -19.90 -3.46 15.80
CA GLN A 258 -19.34 -2.90 17.02
C GLN A 258 -20.07 -1.66 17.49
N TYR A 259 -20.59 -0.83 16.57
CA TYR A 259 -21.47 0.27 16.96
C TYR A 259 -22.75 -0.24 17.64
N LEU A 260 -23.36 -1.30 17.11
CA LEU A 260 -24.59 -1.88 17.66
C LEU A 260 -24.36 -2.65 18.96
N TYR A 261 -23.31 -3.47 19.06
CA TYR A 261 -23.13 -4.43 20.16
C TYR A 261 -21.87 -4.21 21.01
N GLY A 262 -21.02 -3.25 20.65
CA GLY A 262 -19.72 -3.02 21.27
C GLY A 262 -18.65 -4.00 20.75
N ALA A 263 -17.40 -3.53 20.72
CA ALA A 263 -16.24 -4.32 20.32
C ALA A 263 -15.91 -5.43 21.34
N ASN A 264 -15.54 -6.60 20.82
CA ASN A 264 -15.04 -7.70 21.64
C ASN A 264 -13.52 -7.57 21.83
N MET A 265 -13.11 -7.03 22.98
CA MET A 265 -11.70 -6.82 23.32
C MET A 265 -11.03 -8.05 23.96
N ASN A 266 -11.67 -9.21 23.96
CA ASN A 266 -11.13 -10.48 24.48
C ASN A 266 -10.71 -11.45 23.38
N TYR A 267 -10.90 -11.10 22.11
CA TYR A 267 -10.52 -11.93 20.98
C TYR A 267 -9.13 -11.55 20.50
N ARG A 268 -8.18 -12.50 20.53
CA ARG A 268 -6.79 -12.32 20.11
C ARG A 268 -6.14 -11.15 20.86
N THR A 269 -5.63 -11.47 22.05
CA THR A 269 -5.01 -10.47 22.96
C THR A 269 -3.53 -10.78 23.19
N GLU A 270 -3.04 -11.77 22.46
CA GLU A 270 -1.70 -12.32 22.51
C GLU A 270 -1.01 -12.05 21.19
N ASN A 271 0.29 -12.35 21.08
CA ASN A 271 0.97 -12.19 19.80
C ASN A 271 0.45 -13.21 18.78
N ASN A 272 -0.11 -12.72 17.68
CA ASN A 272 -0.72 -13.52 16.63
C ASN A 272 0.05 -13.37 15.30
N VAL A 273 0.07 -14.45 14.51
CA VAL A 273 0.68 -14.48 13.16
C VAL A 273 -0.39 -14.84 12.14
N TYR A 274 -0.54 -13.97 11.15
CA TYR A 274 -1.50 -14.04 10.05
C TYR A 274 -0.77 -14.46 8.78
N ILE A 275 -0.94 -15.72 8.37
CA ILE A 275 -0.23 -16.27 7.21
C ILE A 275 -1.00 -15.99 5.93
N LEU A 276 -0.36 -15.39 4.93
CA LEU A 276 -0.94 -15.20 3.60
C LEU A 276 -1.13 -16.55 2.87
N PRO A 277 -2.29 -16.80 2.25
CA PRO A 277 -2.50 -18.02 1.46
C PRO A 277 -1.58 -18.06 0.22
N ASP A 278 -1.13 -19.26 -0.17
CA ASP A 278 -0.30 -19.47 -1.37
C ASP A 278 -1.04 -20.16 -2.54
N SER A 279 -2.21 -20.73 -2.25
CA SER A 279 -2.96 -21.53 -3.20
C SER A 279 -4.42 -21.10 -3.28
N ASN A 280 -4.98 -21.32 -4.45
CA ASN A 280 -6.38 -21.14 -4.78
C ASN A 280 -7.16 -22.48 -4.72
N ASP A 281 -6.46 -23.60 -4.49
CA ASP A 281 -7.06 -24.94 -4.36
C ASP A 281 -7.51 -25.13 -2.90
N PRO A 282 -8.81 -25.39 -2.65
CA PRO A 282 -9.32 -25.59 -1.29
C PRO A 282 -8.95 -26.94 -0.65
N ARG A 283 -8.28 -27.84 -1.39
CA ARG A 283 -8.02 -29.20 -0.91
C ARG A 283 -6.74 -29.26 -0.07
N PRO A 284 -6.76 -29.88 1.12
CA PRO A 284 -5.56 -30.09 1.91
C PRO A 284 -4.55 -31.00 1.18
N PHE A 285 -3.27 -30.71 1.32
CA PHE A 285 -2.19 -31.56 0.80
C PHE A 285 -2.10 -32.87 1.60
N VAL A 286 -2.26 -34.00 0.94
CA VAL A 286 -2.18 -35.34 1.56
C VAL A 286 -0.82 -35.96 1.26
N ARG A 287 -0.02 -36.25 2.30
CA ARG A 287 1.24 -37.02 2.19
C ARG A 287 1.00 -38.47 2.66
N GLY A 288 1.44 -39.44 1.86
CA GLY A 288 1.43 -40.88 2.18
C GLY A 288 0.39 -41.69 1.39
N GLU A 289 0.74 -42.93 1.03
CA GLU A 289 -0.23 -43.90 0.51
C GLU A 289 -1.31 -44.17 1.58
N PRO A 290 -2.60 -44.29 1.21
CA PRO A 290 -3.65 -44.60 2.17
C PRO A 290 -3.33 -45.90 2.91
N ASN A 291 -3.57 -45.94 4.23
CA ASN A 291 -3.53 -47.22 4.94
C ASN A 291 -4.61 -48.18 4.41
N GLU A 292 -4.61 -49.45 4.82
CA GLU A 292 -5.60 -50.46 4.37
C GLU A 292 -7.07 -50.09 4.64
N ALA A 293 -7.34 -49.04 5.45
CA ALA A 293 -8.67 -48.49 5.72
C ALA A 293 -9.03 -47.25 4.87
N GLY A 294 -8.15 -46.81 3.96
CA GLY A 294 -8.37 -45.65 3.10
C GLY A 294 -8.17 -44.30 3.81
N VAL A 295 -7.51 -44.28 4.98
CA VAL A 295 -7.24 -43.06 5.75
C VAL A 295 -5.76 -42.69 5.58
N PRO A 296 -5.42 -41.45 5.16
CA PRO A 296 -4.04 -41.00 5.11
C PRO A 296 -3.40 -41.01 6.51
N GLU A 297 -2.13 -41.44 6.61
CA GLU A 297 -1.43 -41.54 7.91
C GLU A 297 -1.15 -40.18 8.58
N SER A 298 -1.23 -39.08 7.81
CA SER A 298 -1.27 -37.70 8.32
C SER A 298 -1.97 -36.78 7.33
N ILE A 299 -3.05 -36.11 7.75
CA ILE A 299 -3.59 -34.95 7.04
C ILE A 299 -2.83 -33.75 7.60
N ILE A 300 -1.94 -33.16 6.79
CA ILE A 300 -1.43 -31.83 7.04
C ILE A 300 -2.47 -30.90 6.43
N TYR A 301 -3.33 -30.32 7.27
CA TYR A 301 -4.12 -29.17 6.83
C TYR A 301 -3.11 -28.06 6.60
N GLN A 302 -2.73 -27.84 5.34
CA GLN A 302 -2.13 -26.57 5.03
C GLN A 302 -3.23 -25.49 5.19
N PRO A 303 -2.91 -24.30 5.71
CA PRO A 303 -3.87 -23.20 5.86
C PRO A 303 -4.37 -22.60 4.52
N ASP A 304 -4.18 -23.26 3.38
CA ASP A 304 -4.12 -22.65 2.04
C ASP A 304 -5.47 -22.42 1.35
N THR A 305 -6.60 -22.50 2.05
CA THR A 305 -7.86 -22.14 1.42
C THR A 305 -7.87 -20.64 1.19
N ALA A 306 -7.77 -20.19 -0.06
CA ALA A 306 -7.87 -18.77 -0.39
C ALA A 306 -9.21 -18.17 0.10
N TYR A 307 -9.12 -17.22 1.03
CA TYR A 307 -10.24 -16.43 1.50
C TYR A 307 -9.80 -15.01 1.84
N TRP A 308 -10.76 -14.10 1.91
CA TRP A 308 -10.54 -12.74 2.37
C TRP A 308 -11.09 -12.55 3.78
N GLU A 309 -10.35 -11.86 4.64
CA GLU A 309 -10.75 -11.54 6.01
C GLU A 309 -10.28 -10.14 6.37
N SER A 310 -11.07 -9.41 7.17
CA SER A 310 -10.59 -8.20 7.83
C SER A 310 -10.18 -8.56 9.25
N ILE A 311 -8.92 -8.32 9.59
CA ILE A 311 -8.35 -8.70 10.88
C ILE A 311 -8.98 -7.84 11.98
N TRP A 312 -9.65 -8.50 12.92
CA TRP A 312 -9.95 -7.96 14.24
C TRP A 312 -9.01 -8.61 15.25
N ASP A 313 -8.16 -7.79 15.86
CA ASP A 313 -7.20 -8.19 16.88
C ASP A 313 -7.26 -7.16 18.02
N ALA A 314 -7.41 -7.63 19.26
CA ALA A 314 -7.63 -6.76 20.41
C ALA A 314 -6.33 -6.37 21.12
N GLY A 315 -5.20 -6.96 20.72
CA GLY A 315 -3.87 -6.53 21.14
C GLY A 315 -2.88 -7.68 21.12
N GLY A 316 -1.61 -7.32 21.24
CA GLY A 316 -0.53 -8.27 21.01
C GLY A 316 0.64 -7.52 20.41
N VAL A 317 1.59 -8.29 19.88
CA VAL A 317 2.54 -7.80 18.89
C VAL A 317 2.44 -8.77 17.72
N ASP A 318 1.78 -8.31 16.68
CA ASP A 318 1.19 -9.17 15.66
C ASP A 318 1.93 -9.05 14.33
N GLU A 319 1.74 -10.03 13.46
CA GLU A 319 2.50 -10.12 12.22
C GLU A 319 1.64 -10.64 11.06
N ILE A 320 1.69 -9.97 9.90
CA ILE A 320 1.30 -10.58 8.63
C ILE A 320 2.55 -11.15 7.97
N ARG A 321 2.52 -12.44 7.60
CA ARG A 321 3.68 -13.15 7.06
C ARG A 321 3.33 -14.01 5.85
N TYR A 322 4.24 -14.12 4.90
CA TYR A 322 4.16 -15.07 3.80
C TYR A 322 5.13 -16.25 3.95
N ASP A 323 4.63 -17.31 4.58
CA ASP A 323 5.29 -18.61 4.66
C ASP A 323 4.45 -19.67 3.93
N VAL A 324 5.13 -20.66 3.34
CA VAL A 324 4.52 -21.87 2.76
C VAL A 324 5.08 -23.11 3.45
N MET A 325 4.33 -24.21 3.44
CA MET A 325 4.84 -25.47 3.98
C MET A 325 5.61 -26.22 2.89
N ASP A 326 6.87 -26.54 3.15
CA ASP A 326 7.67 -27.37 2.25
C ASP A 326 7.17 -28.83 2.22
N ALA A 327 7.78 -29.65 1.34
CA ALA A 327 7.41 -31.05 1.17
C ALA A 327 7.62 -31.91 2.43
N ASP A 328 8.38 -31.43 3.41
CA ASP A 328 8.67 -32.08 4.69
C ASP A 328 7.84 -31.48 5.85
N GLY A 329 6.99 -30.48 5.56
CA GLY A 329 6.09 -29.83 6.51
C GLY A 329 6.74 -28.71 7.32
N ASN A 330 7.88 -28.18 6.89
CA ASN A 330 8.49 -27.01 7.52
C ASN A 330 7.99 -25.72 6.87
N ALA A 331 7.74 -24.69 7.68
CA ALA A 331 7.48 -23.35 7.17
C ALA A 331 8.75 -22.79 6.52
N VAL A 332 8.64 -22.37 5.27
CA VAL A 332 9.70 -21.71 4.48
C VAL A 332 9.12 -20.46 3.81
N ALA A 333 9.98 -19.53 3.38
CA ALA A 333 9.54 -18.35 2.65
C ALA A 333 8.78 -18.75 1.38
N GLY A 334 7.61 -18.15 1.15
CA GLY A 334 6.86 -18.32 -0.08
C GLY A 334 7.60 -17.73 -1.27
N LYS A 335 7.22 -18.09 -2.51
CA LYS A 335 7.99 -17.73 -3.72
C LYS A 335 7.31 -16.68 -4.61
N ARG A 336 6.08 -16.30 -4.29
CA ARG A 336 5.34 -15.27 -5.02
C ARG A 336 5.73 -13.90 -4.51
N ASN A 337 5.56 -12.91 -5.37
CA ASN A 337 5.52 -11.52 -4.94
C ASN A 337 4.29 -11.34 -4.05
N VAL A 338 4.46 -10.64 -2.93
CA VAL A 338 3.35 -10.26 -2.04
C VAL A 338 3.25 -8.75 -1.90
N ILE A 339 2.04 -8.30 -1.62
CA ILE A 339 1.77 -6.98 -1.08
C ILE A 339 1.37 -7.17 0.38
N ILE A 340 2.05 -6.51 1.30
CA ILE A 340 1.67 -6.44 2.72
C ILE A 340 1.65 -4.96 3.11
N ASP A 341 0.47 -4.42 3.40
CA ASP A 341 0.29 -3.06 3.89
C ASP A 341 -0.43 -3.11 5.24
N LEU A 342 0.25 -2.61 6.28
CA LEU A 342 -0.24 -2.65 7.66
C LEU A 342 -1.21 -1.50 8.00
N THR A 343 -1.71 -0.76 6.99
CA THR A 343 -2.65 0.35 7.17
C THR A 343 -4.06 -0.16 7.52
N PRO A 344 -4.59 0.17 8.73
CA PRO A 344 -5.94 -0.21 9.12
C PRO A 344 -7.00 0.61 8.37
N ALA A 345 -8.23 0.11 8.38
CA ALA A 345 -9.37 0.81 7.81
C ALA A 345 -9.59 2.18 8.47
N THR A 346 -9.68 3.24 7.65
CA THR A 346 -9.91 4.61 8.13
C THR A 346 -11.38 4.98 8.26
N LEU A 347 -12.28 4.23 7.60
CA LEU A 347 -13.73 4.50 7.58
C LEU A 347 -14.07 5.91 7.09
N ASP A 348 -13.34 6.40 6.09
CA ASP A 348 -13.51 7.73 5.49
C ASP A 348 -13.44 7.70 3.95
N MET A 349 -13.54 8.88 3.33
CA MET A 349 -13.51 9.03 1.87
C MET A 349 -12.06 9.01 1.34
N SER A 350 -11.37 7.90 1.59
CA SER A 350 -10.02 7.64 1.07
C SER A 350 -9.89 6.20 0.56
N GLU A 351 -8.81 5.91 -0.15
CA GLU A 351 -8.50 4.56 -0.64
C GLU A 351 -8.30 3.55 0.51
N THR A 352 -8.03 4.02 1.73
CA THR A 352 -7.88 3.20 2.94
C THR A 352 -9.18 3.01 3.70
N GLY A 353 -10.34 3.41 3.14
CA GLY A 353 -11.64 3.38 3.81
C GLY A 353 -12.00 2.02 4.43
N TYR A 354 -11.63 0.91 3.77
CA TYR A 354 -11.80 -0.47 4.29
C TYR A 354 -10.48 -1.16 4.69
N GLY A 355 -9.40 -0.38 4.80
CA GLY A 355 -8.03 -0.86 4.94
C GLY A 355 -7.41 -1.15 3.57
N VAL A 356 -6.15 -1.55 3.56
CA VAL A 356 -5.44 -1.94 2.34
C VAL A 356 -5.32 -3.46 2.27
N LEU A 357 -5.43 -4.02 1.07
CA LEU A 357 -5.31 -5.46 0.84
C LEU A 357 -3.85 -5.91 0.99
N SER A 358 -3.64 -6.93 1.83
CA SER A 358 -2.41 -7.71 1.92
C SER A 358 -2.65 -9.09 1.31
N TYR A 359 -1.90 -9.48 0.27
CA TYR A 359 -2.13 -10.72 -0.48
C TYR A 359 -0.90 -11.16 -1.30
N ALA A 360 -0.87 -12.45 -1.67
CA ALA A 360 0.10 -12.99 -2.61
C ALA A 360 -0.41 -12.91 -4.05
N ALA A 361 0.48 -12.60 -5.00
CA ALA A 361 0.13 -12.42 -6.40
C ALA A 361 -0.59 -13.65 -6.98
N PHE A 362 -1.71 -13.39 -7.67
CA PHE A 362 -2.63 -14.39 -8.25
C PHE A 362 -3.37 -15.30 -7.24
N VAL A 363 -3.29 -15.02 -5.94
CA VAL A 363 -4.03 -15.77 -4.92
C VAL A 363 -5.24 -14.97 -4.48
N GLY A 364 -6.42 -15.58 -4.60
CA GLY A 364 -7.71 -14.97 -4.27
C GLY A 364 -7.98 -14.90 -2.76
N GLY A 365 -6.96 -14.63 -1.95
CA GLY A 365 -7.08 -14.60 -0.51
C GLY A 365 -5.98 -13.77 0.16
N GLY A 366 -6.27 -13.31 1.36
CA GLY A 366 -5.46 -12.35 2.08
C GLY A 366 -6.27 -11.56 3.11
N TYR A 367 -5.73 -10.44 3.53
CA TYR A 367 -6.23 -9.69 4.66
C TYR A 367 -6.43 -8.21 4.36
N THR A 368 -7.42 -7.60 5.01
CA THR A 368 -7.38 -6.19 5.38
C THR A 368 -7.29 -6.08 6.89
N ILE A 369 -7.09 -4.88 7.44
CA ILE A 369 -7.03 -4.66 8.89
C ILE A 369 -8.20 -3.77 9.30
N ALA A 370 -8.98 -4.18 10.31
CA ALA A 370 -10.15 -3.44 10.76
C ALA A 370 -9.77 -2.12 11.45
N ASN A 371 -10.72 -1.18 11.52
CA ASN A 371 -10.50 0.10 12.18
C ASN A 371 -10.17 -0.10 13.67
N GLY A 372 -9.14 0.61 14.16
CA GLY A 372 -8.68 0.54 15.54
C GLY A 372 -7.77 -0.64 15.88
N VAL A 373 -7.49 -1.53 14.91
CA VAL A 373 -6.53 -2.62 15.05
C VAL A 373 -5.13 -2.13 14.66
N VAL A 374 -4.11 -2.64 15.36
CA VAL A 374 -2.70 -2.41 15.03
C VAL A 374 -2.07 -3.77 14.77
N ILE A 375 -1.39 -3.89 13.64
CA ILE A 375 -0.51 -5.03 13.34
C ILE A 375 0.90 -4.46 13.24
N GLU A 376 1.82 -4.95 14.05
CA GLU A 376 3.14 -4.34 14.19
C GLU A 376 4.11 -4.82 13.11
N ASN A 377 4.00 -6.04 12.61
CA ASN A 377 5.08 -6.63 11.82
C ASN A 377 4.62 -7.16 10.46
N ALA A 378 5.54 -7.12 9.50
CA ALA A 378 5.35 -7.65 8.16
C ALA A 378 6.57 -8.46 7.72
N THR A 379 6.34 -9.67 7.21
CA THR A 379 7.41 -10.51 6.66
C THR A 379 7.03 -11.05 5.29
N GLY A 380 7.81 -10.69 4.27
CA GLY A 380 7.71 -11.16 2.90
C GLY A 380 8.12 -12.62 2.69
N GLY A 381 8.22 -13.00 1.42
CA GLY A 381 8.74 -14.27 0.93
C GLY A 381 10.10 -14.10 0.23
N ASP A 382 10.39 -14.99 -0.71
CA ASP A 382 11.55 -14.90 -1.60
C ASP A 382 11.16 -14.31 -2.98
N GLY A 383 10.02 -13.61 -3.05
CA GLY A 383 9.53 -12.91 -4.24
C GLY A 383 9.91 -11.42 -4.20
N ASN A 384 9.58 -10.67 -5.24
CA ASN A 384 9.80 -9.21 -5.20
C ASN A 384 8.61 -8.55 -4.50
N ASP A 385 8.74 -8.28 -3.21
CA ASP A 385 7.63 -7.93 -2.36
C ASP A 385 7.44 -6.41 -2.22
N THR A 386 6.22 -6.00 -1.92
CA THR A 386 5.88 -4.62 -1.56
C THR A 386 5.36 -4.60 -0.14
N LEU A 387 6.16 -4.02 0.76
CA LEU A 387 5.89 -4.03 2.20
C LEU A 387 5.73 -2.60 2.71
N LYS A 388 4.73 -2.35 3.55
CA LYS A 388 4.50 -1.02 4.13
C LYS A 388 4.07 -1.12 5.59
N GLY A 389 4.76 -0.35 6.44
CA GLY A 389 4.46 -0.21 7.86
C GLY A 389 3.20 0.62 8.15
N ASN A 390 2.98 0.91 9.43
CA ASN A 390 1.94 1.82 9.90
C ASN A 390 2.52 2.81 10.93
N PHE A 391 1.69 3.41 11.77
CA PHE A 391 2.13 4.41 12.75
C PHE A 391 2.84 3.82 13.98
N ALA A 392 2.84 2.49 14.14
CA ALA A 392 3.48 1.80 15.25
C ALA A 392 4.96 1.51 14.94
N ASN A 393 5.69 1.00 15.92
CA ASN A 393 7.06 0.55 15.69
C ASN A 393 7.01 -0.78 14.93
N ASN A 394 7.42 -0.80 13.67
CA ASN A 394 7.29 -1.99 12.85
C ASN A 394 8.60 -2.79 12.76
N VAL A 395 8.49 -4.12 12.70
CA VAL A 395 9.56 -4.99 12.17
C VAL A 395 9.15 -5.46 10.79
N ILE A 396 9.92 -5.06 9.77
CA ILE A 396 9.64 -5.38 8.36
C ILE A 396 10.80 -6.17 7.78
N LEU A 397 10.53 -7.39 7.33
CA LEU A 397 11.52 -8.29 6.73
C LEU A 397 11.14 -8.61 5.29
N GLY A 398 11.96 -8.19 4.31
CA GLY A 398 11.80 -8.53 2.90
C GLY A 398 12.09 -10.00 2.61
N ARG A 399 13.26 -10.45 3.08
CA ARG A 399 13.88 -11.78 2.93
C ARG A 399 14.62 -11.96 1.61
N GLY A 400 13.99 -12.41 0.54
CA GLY A 400 14.68 -12.68 -0.71
C GLY A 400 13.92 -12.07 -1.87
N GLY A 401 14.60 -11.70 -2.95
CA GLY A 401 13.97 -10.96 -4.04
C GLY A 401 14.30 -9.48 -3.96
N ASP A 402 13.86 -8.72 -4.96
CA ASP A 402 14.09 -7.27 -5.02
C ASP A 402 12.90 -6.55 -4.38
N ASP A 403 12.99 -6.21 -3.10
CA ASP A 403 11.86 -5.73 -2.32
C ASP A 403 11.70 -4.21 -2.34
N THR A 404 10.45 -3.75 -2.27
CA THR A 404 10.09 -2.34 -2.08
C THR A 404 9.42 -2.16 -0.73
N ILE A 405 10.12 -1.52 0.19
CA ILE A 405 9.70 -1.34 1.58
C ILE A 405 9.42 0.14 1.82
N THR A 406 8.23 0.48 2.29
CA THR A 406 7.88 1.84 2.72
C THR A 406 7.87 1.91 4.23
N ALA A 407 8.83 2.64 4.80
CA ALA A 407 8.84 2.97 6.22
C ALA A 407 7.85 4.11 6.49
N THR A 408 7.27 4.08 7.68
CA THR A 408 6.22 5.00 8.12
C THR A 408 6.66 5.67 9.42
N GLY A 409 5.73 6.23 10.19
CA GLY A 409 6.08 6.83 11.48
C GLY A 409 6.38 5.75 12.53
N GLY A 410 7.29 6.04 13.47
CA GLY A 410 7.66 5.11 14.54
C GLY A 410 9.13 4.69 14.54
N LEU A 411 9.49 3.81 15.48
CA LEU A 411 10.81 3.19 15.59
C LEU A 411 10.87 1.89 14.79
N ASP A 412 10.96 2.02 13.47
CA ASP A 412 10.96 0.87 12.56
C ASP A 412 12.31 0.14 12.53
N THR A 413 12.26 -1.18 12.43
CA THR A 413 13.41 -2.04 12.09
C THR A 413 13.13 -2.74 10.77
N VAL A 414 13.95 -2.43 9.77
CA VAL A 414 13.80 -2.97 8.41
C VAL A 414 15.01 -3.83 8.04
N ASP A 415 14.77 -4.99 7.44
CA ASP A 415 15.81 -5.80 6.78
C ASP A 415 15.30 -6.16 5.39
N GLY A 416 15.96 -5.66 4.33
CA GLY A 416 15.59 -5.99 2.95
C GLY A 416 15.87 -7.46 2.68
N GLY A 417 17.12 -7.85 2.82
CA GLY A 417 17.56 -9.24 2.82
C GLY A 417 18.45 -9.51 1.61
N ALA A 418 18.09 -10.50 0.81
CA ALA A 418 18.85 -10.92 -0.35
C ALA A 418 18.20 -10.44 -1.64
N GLY A 419 18.78 -9.43 -2.27
CA GLY A 419 18.34 -8.92 -3.56
C GLY A 419 18.78 -7.48 -3.73
N PHE A 420 18.08 -6.72 -4.58
CA PHE A 420 18.19 -5.28 -4.62
C PHE A 420 16.96 -4.66 -3.94
N ASP A 421 17.15 -4.19 -2.72
CA ASP A 421 16.06 -3.73 -1.86
C ASP A 421 16.00 -2.20 -1.79
N ARG A 422 14.78 -1.68 -1.82
CA ARG A 422 14.49 -0.24 -1.82
C ARG A 422 13.69 0.12 -0.57
N LEU A 423 14.23 1.03 0.23
CA LEU A 423 13.53 1.62 1.38
C LEU A 423 13.03 3.03 1.04
N ILE A 424 11.73 3.26 1.14
CA ILE A 424 11.07 4.52 0.78
C ILE A 424 10.60 5.23 2.05
N PHE A 425 10.99 6.50 2.17
CA PHE A 425 10.53 7.45 3.19
C PHE A 425 9.56 8.45 2.54
N SER A 426 8.32 8.02 2.37
CA SER A 426 7.31 8.80 1.65
C SER A 426 7.00 10.12 2.37
N GLY A 427 6.98 11.23 1.63
CA GLY A 427 6.62 12.53 2.19
C GLY A 427 7.75 13.25 2.96
N MET A 428 8.95 12.68 3.01
CA MET A 428 10.08 13.25 3.73
C MET A 428 11.10 13.89 2.79
N GLY A 429 11.63 15.05 3.19
CA GLY A 429 12.76 15.71 2.55
C GLY A 429 14.00 15.60 3.42
N ARG A 430 15.19 15.68 2.82
CA ARG A 430 16.45 15.61 3.56
C ARG A 430 16.62 16.68 4.62
N GLY A 431 16.03 17.86 4.41
CA GLY A 431 16.05 18.95 5.38
C GLY A 431 15.28 18.65 6.68
N ASP A 432 14.46 17.58 6.69
CA ASP A 432 13.64 17.18 7.84
C ASP A 432 14.25 16.03 8.66
N VAL A 433 15.36 15.42 8.21
CA VAL A 433 15.87 14.17 8.80
C VAL A 433 17.34 14.24 9.19
N THR A 434 17.68 13.47 10.22
CA THR A 434 19.07 13.10 10.51
C THR A 434 19.34 11.76 9.84
N VAL A 435 20.24 11.78 8.86
CA VAL A 435 20.74 10.57 8.19
C VAL A 435 22.02 10.14 8.90
N SER A 436 22.02 8.94 9.49
CA SER A 436 23.22 8.34 10.10
C SER A 436 23.55 7.03 9.39
N LEU A 437 24.68 7.03 8.70
CA LEU A 437 25.08 5.96 7.78
C LEU A 437 26.22 5.16 8.41
N GLY A 438 26.22 3.83 8.23
CA GLY A 438 27.34 2.98 8.65
C GLY A 438 27.53 2.86 10.16
N LEU A 439 26.44 2.63 10.90
CA LEU A 439 26.48 2.27 12.32
C LEU A 439 27.17 0.90 12.52
N ALA A 440 27.46 0.57 13.78
CA ALA A 440 27.99 -0.74 14.14
C ALA A 440 27.11 -1.89 13.58
N GLU A 441 27.75 -3.02 13.24
CA GLU A 441 27.09 -4.22 12.69
C GLU A 441 26.50 -4.06 11.28
N GLY A 442 26.90 -3.03 10.52
CA GLY A 442 26.46 -2.85 9.12
C GLY A 442 25.06 -2.26 8.98
N ARG A 443 24.54 -1.63 10.04
CA ARG A 443 23.23 -0.98 10.07
C ARG A 443 23.34 0.48 9.63
N SER A 444 22.29 1.01 9.01
CA SER A 444 22.10 2.44 8.80
C SER A 444 20.81 2.89 9.49
N SER A 445 20.67 4.19 9.75
CA SER A 445 19.45 4.73 10.31
C SER A 445 19.10 6.08 9.72
N ILE A 446 17.82 6.29 9.44
CA ILE A 446 17.26 7.58 9.06
C ILE A 446 16.16 7.90 10.08
N GLY A 447 16.22 9.07 10.70
CA GLY A 447 15.21 9.47 11.68
C GLY A 447 14.96 10.96 11.70
N TRP A 448 13.72 11.37 11.94
CA TRP A 448 13.34 12.79 12.04
C TRP A 448 13.33 13.29 13.48
N SER A 449 13.10 12.39 14.44
CA SER A 449 13.11 12.67 15.87
C SER A 449 13.66 11.47 16.62
N ALA A 450 13.97 11.63 17.91
CA ALA A 450 14.38 10.49 18.74
C ALA A 450 13.29 9.43 18.93
N ALA A 451 12.01 9.77 18.70
CA ALA A 451 10.90 8.83 18.79
C ALA A 451 10.64 8.07 17.49
N ASP A 452 11.41 8.37 16.45
CA ASP A 452 10.96 8.26 15.08
C ASP A 452 12.14 8.07 14.14
N VAL A 453 12.67 6.84 14.21
CA VAL A 453 13.93 6.43 13.63
C VAL A 453 13.73 5.06 13.02
N THR A 454 13.89 4.97 11.71
CA THR A 454 13.98 3.69 11.02
C THR A 454 15.44 3.25 11.03
N THR A 455 15.71 2.09 11.63
CA THR A 455 17.00 1.41 11.52
C THR A 455 16.87 0.31 10.48
N PHE A 456 17.80 0.26 9.52
CA PHE A 456 17.72 -0.70 8.43
C PHE A 456 19.04 -1.40 8.11
N THR A 457 18.93 -2.61 7.57
CA THR A 457 20.02 -3.45 7.05
C THR A 457 19.64 -4.01 5.70
N SER A 458 20.65 -4.43 4.94
CA SER A 458 20.45 -5.13 3.66
C SER A 458 19.55 -4.32 2.72
N ILE A 459 19.83 -3.01 2.60
CA ILE A 459 19.11 -2.08 1.72
C ILE A 459 20.15 -1.51 0.75
N GLU A 460 19.92 -1.70 -0.55
CA GLU A 460 20.78 -1.17 -1.59
C GLU A 460 20.47 0.30 -1.88
N ARG A 461 19.22 0.72 -1.64
CA ARG A 461 18.78 2.11 -1.88
C ARG A 461 17.75 2.61 -0.86
N ALA A 462 18.02 3.78 -0.27
CA ALA A 462 17.04 4.51 0.54
C ALA A 462 16.57 5.78 -0.18
N GLU A 463 15.27 6.01 -0.31
CA GLU A 463 14.67 7.09 -1.10
C GLU A 463 13.84 8.04 -0.24
N MET A 464 14.07 9.33 -0.42
CA MET A 464 13.30 10.45 0.09
C MET A 464 12.70 11.21 -1.09
N VAL A 465 11.83 12.20 -0.84
CA VAL A 465 11.20 12.99 -1.91
C VAL A 465 12.26 13.71 -2.74
N ASP A 466 13.26 14.31 -2.11
CA ASP A 466 14.25 15.20 -2.72
C ASP A 466 15.63 14.58 -2.91
N ALA A 467 15.82 13.30 -2.56
CA ALA A 467 17.10 12.62 -2.66
C ALA A 467 16.99 11.11 -2.50
N ARG A 468 18.07 10.40 -2.81
CA ARG A 468 18.25 8.99 -2.45
C ARG A 468 19.68 8.73 -1.97
N VAL A 469 19.87 7.68 -1.20
CA VAL A 469 21.17 7.14 -0.81
C VAL A 469 21.35 5.79 -1.48
N GLU A 470 22.44 5.62 -2.22
CA GLU A 470 22.83 4.35 -2.84
C GLU A 470 23.92 3.68 -2.00
N TYR A 471 23.69 2.45 -1.53
CA TYR A 471 24.67 1.68 -0.73
C TYR A 471 25.50 0.71 -1.58
N THR A 472 25.12 0.53 -2.84
CA THR A 472 25.81 -0.37 -3.76
C THR A 472 26.97 0.33 -4.46
N ALA A 473 28.19 -0.20 -4.27
CA ALA A 473 29.42 0.28 -4.93
C ALA A 473 29.37 0.19 -6.47
N ALA A 474 28.51 -0.67 -7.01
CA ALA A 474 28.28 -0.81 -8.45
C ALA A 474 27.30 0.23 -9.03
N SER A 475 26.65 1.05 -8.21
CA SER A 475 25.72 2.08 -8.68
C SER A 475 26.41 3.15 -9.53
N ASP A 476 25.65 3.79 -10.43
CA ASP A 476 26.17 4.89 -11.24
C ASP A 476 26.54 6.10 -10.37
N ALA A 477 25.83 6.32 -9.25
CA ALA A 477 26.18 7.31 -8.24
C ALA A 477 27.56 7.04 -7.61
N ALA A 478 27.83 5.79 -7.21
CA ALA A 478 29.12 5.39 -6.68
C ALA A 478 30.24 5.54 -7.72
N LEU A 479 29.96 5.28 -9.01
CA LEU A 479 30.92 5.57 -10.07
C LEU A 479 31.22 7.07 -10.17
N VAL A 480 30.21 7.93 -10.17
CA VAL A 480 30.38 9.39 -10.24
C VAL A 480 31.19 9.89 -9.05
N ASP A 481 30.85 9.47 -7.84
CA ASP A 481 31.59 9.82 -6.62
C ASP A 481 33.06 9.35 -6.69
N ARG A 482 33.29 8.11 -7.12
CA ARG A 482 34.63 7.56 -7.32
C ARG A 482 35.45 8.39 -8.30
N LEU A 483 34.87 8.87 -9.40
CA LEU A 483 35.57 9.72 -10.37
C LEU A 483 35.87 11.12 -9.81
N TYR A 484 34.97 11.73 -9.06
CA TYR A 484 35.24 12.98 -8.34
C TYR A 484 36.42 12.83 -7.39
N ASN A 485 36.38 11.83 -6.51
CA ASN A 485 37.43 11.59 -5.52
C ASN A 485 38.76 11.19 -6.17
N ALA A 486 38.74 10.24 -7.11
CA ALA A 486 39.97 9.70 -7.68
C ALA A 486 40.64 10.61 -8.71
N LEU A 487 39.87 11.39 -9.47
CA LEU A 487 40.43 12.23 -10.54
C LEU A 487 40.64 13.69 -10.08
N LEU A 488 39.72 14.22 -9.27
CA LEU A 488 39.72 15.63 -8.87
C LEU A 488 40.15 15.83 -7.41
N GLY A 489 40.16 14.77 -6.60
CA GLY A 489 40.63 14.82 -5.21
C GLY A 489 39.67 15.54 -4.26
N ARG A 490 38.38 15.56 -4.60
CA ARG A 490 37.30 16.17 -3.82
C ARG A 490 35.99 15.44 -4.05
N GLU A 491 35.06 15.60 -3.14
CA GLU A 491 33.66 15.20 -3.35
C GLU A 491 32.99 16.09 -4.42
N GLY A 492 31.99 15.52 -5.09
CA GLY A 492 31.13 16.27 -6.00
C GLY A 492 30.22 17.22 -5.22
N ASP A 493 29.98 18.42 -5.75
CA ASP A 493 28.89 19.27 -5.24
C ASP A 493 27.54 18.58 -5.50
N GLY A 494 26.55 18.77 -4.62
CA GLY A 494 25.30 18.00 -4.65
C GLY A 494 24.57 18.09 -5.99
N LEU A 495 24.61 19.27 -6.63
CA LEU A 495 24.01 19.49 -7.95
C LEU A 495 24.81 18.83 -9.08
N GLY A 496 26.13 18.99 -9.10
CA GLY A 496 27.01 18.39 -10.09
C GLY A 496 26.97 16.86 -10.06
N ALA A 497 27.08 16.27 -8.88
CA ALA A 497 27.00 14.82 -8.67
C ALA A 497 25.63 14.27 -9.12
N ALA A 498 24.53 14.93 -8.76
CA ALA A 498 23.19 14.53 -9.19
C ALA A 498 23.03 14.57 -10.72
N ARG A 499 23.54 15.60 -11.39
CA ARG A 499 23.45 15.73 -12.86
C ARG A 499 24.27 14.68 -13.58
N TRP A 500 25.50 14.43 -13.15
CA TRP A 500 26.33 13.37 -13.74
C TRP A 500 25.69 12.00 -13.56
N THR A 501 25.18 11.71 -12.36
CA THR A 501 24.49 10.45 -12.06
C THR A 501 23.29 10.29 -12.98
N ALA A 502 22.42 11.30 -13.07
CA ALA A 502 21.24 11.26 -13.93
C ALA A 502 21.60 11.09 -15.42
N MET A 503 22.67 11.72 -15.91
CA MET A 503 23.12 11.55 -17.30
C MET A 503 23.56 10.12 -17.59
N VAL A 504 24.26 9.47 -16.67
CA VAL A 504 24.70 8.06 -16.81
C VAL A 504 23.50 7.14 -16.77
N GLU A 505 22.57 7.35 -15.83
CA GLU A 505 21.32 6.58 -15.73
C GLU A 505 20.43 6.74 -16.97
N GLN A 506 20.49 7.89 -17.64
CA GLN A 506 19.83 8.15 -18.92
C GLN A 506 20.61 7.64 -20.14
N GLY A 507 21.72 6.92 -19.94
CA GLY A 507 22.46 6.20 -20.98
C GLY A 507 23.76 6.87 -21.45
N MET A 508 24.27 7.91 -20.78
CA MET A 508 25.65 8.37 -21.00
C MET A 508 26.62 7.23 -20.70
N SER A 509 27.54 6.94 -21.62
CA SER A 509 28.52 5.88 -21.40
C SER A 509 29.53 6.25 -20.31
N LYS A 510 29.99 5.25 -19.55
CA LYS A 510 31.01 5.42 -18.50
C LYS A 510 32.32 5.99 -19.04
N VAL A 511 32.64 5.69 -20.31
CA VAL A 511 33.78 6.29 -21.03
C VAL A 511 33.55 7.78 -21.28
N ALA A 512 32.36 8.17 -21.74
CA ALA A 512 32.03 9.57 -21.97
C ALA A 512 32.04 10.39 -20.67
N LEU A 513 31.58 9.79 -19.56
CA LEU A 513 31.70 10.37 -18.22
C LEU A 513 33.17 10.57 -17.84
N ALA A 514 34.01 9.53 -17.95
CA ALA A 514 35.43 9.63 -17.65
C ALA A 514 36.14 10.69 -18.51
N ASP A 515 35.84 10.73 -19.81
CA ASP A 515 36.37 11.75 -20.72
C ASP A 515 35.91 13.17 -20.31
N ALA A 516 34.67 13.34 -19.87
CA ALA A 516 34.17 14.63 -19.40
C ALA A 516 34.96 15.13 -18.17
N PHE A 517 35.25 14.24 -17.21
CA PHE A 517 36.07 14.58 -16.04
C PHE A 517 37.51 14.91 -16.45
N LEU A 518 38.14 14.09 -17.31
CA LEU A 518 39.52 14.31 -17.76
C LEU A 518 39.68 15.63 -18.54
N ASN A 519 38.70 15.96 -19.39
CA ASN A 519 38.71 17.16 -20.22
C ASN A 519 38.22 18.42 -19.49
N SER A 520 37.73 18.28 -18.25
CA SER A 520 37.40 19.43 -17.41
C SER A 520 38.66 20.25 -17.11
N ALA A 521 38.48 21.53 -16.75
CA ALA A 521 39.61 22.39 -16.37
C ALA A 521 40.38 21.83 -15.16
N GLU A 522 39.66 21.25 -14.19
CA GLU A 522 40.24 20.60 -13.01
C GLU A 522 41.00 19.32 -13.40
N GLY A 523 40.38 18.42 -14.16
CA GLY A 523 41.00 17.18 -14.61
C GLY A 523 42.23 17.41 -15.49
N SER A 524 42.17 18.37 -16.40
CA SER A 524 43.31 18.78 -17.23
C SER A 524 44.46 19.33 -16.38
N SER A 525 44.15 20.08 -15.32
CA SER A 525 45.15 20.61 -14.39
C SER A 525 45.77 19.51 -13.52
N ALA A 526 44.97 18.53 -13.08
CA ALA A 526 45.41 17.45 -12.20
C ALA A 526 46.17 16.33 -12.94
N LEU A 527 45.76 16.01 -14.17
CA LEU A 527 46.18 14.79 -14.88
C LEU A 527 46.74 15.04 -16.28
N GLY A 528 46.47 16.20 -16.89
CA GLY A 528 46.79 16.47 -18.29
C GLY A 528 48.29 16.55 -18.60
N ALA A 529 49.13 16.90 -17.62
CA ALA A 529 50.58 16.99 -17.79
C ALA A 529 51.32 15.65 -17.61
N LEU A 530 50.63 14.59 -17.15
CA LEU A 530 51.24 13.28 -16.93
C LEU A 530 51.50 12.57 -18.27
N ASP A 531 52.66 11.93 -18.39
CA ASP A 531 52.90 10.94 -19.44
C ASP A 531 52.05 9.68 -19.20
N ASP A 532 51.97 8.77 -20.16
CA ASP A 532 51.06 7.62 -20.04
C ASP A 532 51.42 6.72 -18.87
N ALA A 533 52.72 6.53 -18.58
CA ALA A 533 53.15 5.73 -17.45
C ALA A 533 52.82 6.39 -16.09
N GLY A 534 52.98 7.72 -15.98
CA GLY A 534 52.59 8.50 -14.81
C GLY A 534 51.08 8.55 -14.63
N PHE A 535 50.32 8.67 -15.72
CA PHE A 535 48.86 8.64 -15.73
C PHE A 535 48.33 7.29 -15.21
N VAL A 536 48.81 6.17 -15.76
CA VAL A 536 48.39 4.82 -15.32
C VAL A 536 48.66 4.64 -13.82
N ARG A 537 49.86 4.97 -13.34
CA ARG A 537 50.18 4.85 -11.91
C ARG A 537 49.27 5.72 -11.05
N LYS A 538 48.97 6.96 -11.49
CA LYS A 538 48.08 7.86 -10.77
C LYS A 538 46.67 7.27 -10.66
N ILE A 539 46.10 6.78 -11.77
CA ILE A 539 44.75 6.18 -11.78
C ILE A 539 44.67 4.95 -10.86
N TYR A 540 45.64 4.03 -10.92
CA TYR A 540 45.65 2.87 -10.02
C TYR A 540 45.76 3.32 -8.55
N SER A 541 46.62 4.29 -8.25
CA SER A 541 46.78 4.79 -6.88
C SER A 541 45.54 5.49 -6.33
N SER A 542 44.81 6.25 -7.16
CA SER A 542 43.68 7.05 -6.71
C SER A 542 42.34 6.31 -6.77
N VAL A 543 42.19 5.36 -7.69
CA VAL A 543 40.96 4.56 -7.83
C VAL A 543 41.03 3.28 -6.98
N LEU A 544 42.17 2.60 -6.96
CA LEU A 544 42.32 1.29 -6.29
C LEU A 544 43.05 1.39 -4.94
N GLY A 545 43.58 2.56 -4.59
CA GLY A 545 44.33 2.76 -3.35
C GLY A 545 45.69 2.04 -3.30
N ARG A 546 46.19 1.52 -4.43
CA ARG A 546 47.48 0.80 -4.52
C ARG A 546 48.33 1.23 -5.71
N GLU A 547 49.62 0.95 -5.63
CA GLU A 547 50.50 1.10 -6.79
C GLU A 547 50.27 -0.02 -7.82
N ALA A 548 50.31 0.35 -9.09
CA ALA A 548 50.30 -0.61 -10.19
C ALA A 548 51.66 -1.31 -10.30
N GLY A 549 51.66 -2.62 -10.51
CA GLY A 549 52.87 -3.37 -10.84
C GLY A 549 53.44 -2.94 -12.20
N GLU A 550 54.76 -3.05 -12.39
CA GLU A 550 55.42 -2.61 -13.63
C GLU A 550 54.92 -3.35 -14.89
N GLU A 551 54.45 -4.59 -14.76
CA GLU A 551 53.79 -5.32 -15.85
C GLU A 551 52.42 -4.72 -16.19
N GLU A 552 51.61 -4.35 -15.18
CA GLU A 552 50.31 -3.68 -15.38
C GLU A 552 50.51 -2.31 -16.05
N VAL A 553 51.48 -1.52 -15.57
CA VAL A 553 51.84 -0.24 -16.18
C VAL A 553 52.25 -0.43 -17.64
N SER A 554 53.14 -1.40 -17.92
CA SER A 554 53.61 -1.68 -19.27
C SER A 554 52.48 -2.09 -20.21
N ALA A 555 51.56 -2.94 -19.75
CA ALA A 555 50.41 -3.39 -20.54
C ALA A 555 49.45 -2.24 -20.87
N ARG A 556 49.13 -1.39 -19.88
CA ARG A 556 48.23 -0.23 -20.07
C ARG A 556 48.85 0.86 -20.95
N VAL A 557 50.15 1.11 -20.82
CA VAL A 557 50.86 2.03 -21.73
C VAL A 557 50.86 1.50 -23.16
N GLN A 558 51.02 0.18 -23.36
CA GLN A 558 50.90 -0.42 -24.69
C GLN A 558 49.48 -0.31 -25.27
N SER A 559 48.43 -0.44 -24.46
CA SER A 559 47.05 -0.24 -24.96
C SER A 559 46.79 1.20 -25.38
N LEU A 560 47.28 2.18 -24.61
CA LEU A 560 47.21 3.60 -24.98
C LEU A 560 47.97 3.88 -26.28
N ALA A 561 49.17 3.31 -26.43
CA ALA A 561 49.96 3.41 -27.67
C ALA A 561 49.28 2.74 -28.88
N ALA A 562 48.43 1.72 -28.64
CA ALA A 562 47.65 1.03 -29.66
C ALA A 562 46.34 1.74 -30.03
N GLY A 563 46.02 2.87 -29.39
CA GLY A 563 44.87 3.72 -29.72
C GLY A 563 43.72 3.70 -28.71
N ALA A 564 43.85 3.02 -27.58
CA ALA A 564 42.88 3.16 -26.48
C ALA A 564 42.93 4.58 -25.90
N THR A 565 41.79 5.12 -25.49
CA THR A 565 41.73 6.46 -24.88
C THR A 565 42.02 6.40 -23.38
N ARG A 566 42.41 7.55 -22.81
CA ARG A 566 42.55 7.68 -21.36
C ARG A 566 41.20 7.53 -20.64
N GLY A 567 40.08 7.95 -21.24
CA GLY A 567 38.74 7.73 -20.73
C GLY A 567 38.36 6.25 -20.69
N GLU A 568 38.72 5.48 -21.71
CA GLU A 568 38.52 4.01 -21.73
C GLU A 568 39.27 3.34 -20.58
N LEU A 569 40.54 3.73 -20.35
CA LEU A 569 41.32 3.21 -19.23
C LEU A 569 40.69 3.55 -17.88
N VAL A 570 40.29 4.81 -17.68
CA VAL A 570 39.67 5.25 -16.43
C VAL A 570 38.36 4.51 -16.19
N ALA A 571 37.49 4.40 -17.19
CA ALA A 571 36.23 3.68 -17.06
C ALA A 571 36.44 2.19 -16.73
N ASP A 572 37.43 1.55 -17.37
CA ASP A 572 37.78 0.15 -17.11
C ASP A 572 38.32 -0.06 -15.69
N VAL A 573 39.27 0.77 -15.24
CA VAL A 573 39.83 0.66 -13.88
C VAL A 573 38.78 1.02 -12.83
N ALA A 574 37.99 2.08 -13.05
CA ALA A 574 36.96 2.51 -12.13
C ALA A 574 35.83 1.50 -11.99
N THR A 575 35.57 0.64 -12.98
CA THR A 575 34.49 -0.36 -12.89
C THR A 575 35.00 -1.77 -12.59
N ALA A 576 36.31 -1.95 -12.43
CA ALA A 576 36.89 -3.24 -12.10
C ALA A 576 36.40 -3.73 -10.73
N ALA A 577 36.28 -5.06 -10.58
CA ALA A 577 35.87 -5.69 -9.31
C ALA A 577 36.75 -5.24 -8.11
N GLU A 578 38.02 -4.94 -8.38
CA GLU A 578 38.94 -4.37 -7.39
C GLU A 578 38.50 -2.97 -6.92
N ALA A 579 38.10 -2.08 -7.83
CA ALA A 579 37.57 -0.76 -7.48
C ALA A 579 36.27 -0.86 -6.68
N LEU A 580 35.36 -1.74 -7.11
CA LEU A 580 34.10 -1.98 -6.38
C LEU A 580 34.37 -2.50 -4.96
N SER A 581 35.40 -3.33 -4.79
CA SER A 581 35.80 -3.88 -3.49
C SER A 581 36.57 -2.87 -2.63
N ALA A 582 37.28 -1.92 -3.24
CA ALA A 582 37.92 -0.83 -2.51
C ALA A 582 36.87 0.13 -1.91
N ASP A 583 35.79 0.34 -2.66
CA ASP A 583 34.67 1.16 -2.22
C ASP A 583 33.89 0.54 -1.06
N THR A 584 33.83 -0.78 -0.88
CA THR A 584 33.11 -1.38 0.27
C THR A 584 33.70 -1.04 1.63
N GLY A 585 34.93 -0.49 1.69
CA GLY A 585 35.51 0.11 2.89
C GLY A 585 35.02 1.54 3.21
N GLY A 586 34.38 2.23 2.24
CA GLY A 586 33.76 3.55 2.38
C GLY A 586 32.25 3.58 2.09
N ALA A 587 31.72 2.57 1.38
CA ALA A 587 30.30 2.40 1.04
C ALA A 587 29.44 1.95 2.22
N SER A 588 30.04 1.66 3.38
CA SER A 588 29.30 1.56 4.65
C SER A 588 28.50 2.84 4.94
N SER A 589 28.91 3.98 4.36
CA SER A 589 28.21 5.25 4.51
C SER A 589 27.23 5.58 3.38
N GLY A 590 27.18 4.83 2.26
CA GLY A 590 26.31 5.15 1.11
C GLY A 590 26.66 6.46 0.37
N VAL A 591 26.16 6.61 -0.86
CA VAL A 591 26.35 7.80 -1.71
C VAL A 591 25.04 8.55 -1.85
N LEU A 592 25.02 9.80 -1.40
CA LEU A 592 23.85 10.66 -1.47
C LEU A 592 23.69 11.31 -2.84
N VAL A 593 22.51 11.16 -3.43
CA VAL A 593 22.16 11.74 -4.73
C VAL A 593 20.92 12.61 -4.58
N ALA A 594 21.08 13.91 -4.80
CA ALA A 594 19.95 14.83 -4.82
C ALA A 594 19.04 14.57 -6.03
N ASN A 595 17.72 14.68 -5.84
CA ASN A 595 16.74 14.58 -6.90
C ASN A 595 16.59 15.94 -7.61
N TYR A 596 17.44 16.16 -8.61
CA TYR A 596 17.48 17.42 -9.37
C TYR A 596 16.09 17.87 -9.87
N ASN A 597 15.27 16.96 -10.39
CA ASN A 597 13.96 17.31 -10.94
C ASN A 597 12.99 17.80 -9.87
N VAL A 598 13.04 17.23 -8.66
CA VAL A 598 12.26 17.70 -7.51
C VAL A 598 12.75 19.05 -7.02
N LEU A 599 14.07 19.26 -6.96
CA LEU A 599 14.65 20.54 -6.55
C LEU A 599 14.32 21.65 -7.56
N LEU A 600 14.36 21.35 -8.86
CA LEU A 600 13.95 22.27 -9.91
C LEU A 600 12.45 22.61 -9.81
N ALA A 601 11.60 21.62 -9.51
CA ALA A 601 10.19 21.84 -9.26
C ALA A 601 9.95 22.74 -8.05
N ALA A 602 10.64 22.49 -6.93
CA ALA A 602 10.57 23.33 -5.73
C ALA A 602 10.96 24.79 -6.02
N ARG A 603 12.03 25.00 -6.78
CA ARG A 603 12.46 26.33 -7.21
C ARG A 603 11.43 27.02 -8.11
N ALA A 604 10.77 26.28 -8.99
CA ALA A 604 9.71 26.84 -9.82
C ALA A 604 8.45 27.22 -9.02
N TYR A 605 8.05 26.42 -8.03
CA TYR A 605 6.97 26.78 -7.10
C TYR A 605 7.28 28.09 -6.37
N GLU A 606 8.48 28.21 -5.80
CA GLU A 606 8.88 29.43 -5.10
C GLU A 606 8.91 30.62 -6.05
N ALA A 607 9.62 30.53 -7.17
CA ALA A 607 9.77 31.63 -8.11
C ALA A 607 8.43 32.06 -8.75
N ALA A 608 7.60 31.10 -9.17
CA ALA A 608 6.40 31.38 -9.93
C ALA A 608 5.16 31.64 -9.07
N LEU A 609 5.05 31.02 -7.89
CA LEU A 609 3.85 31.06 -7.03
C LEU A 609 4.12 31.66 -5.64
N GLY A 610 5.39 31.82 -5.24
CA GLY A 610 5.75 32.43 -3.96
C GLY A 610 5.48 31.55 -2.74
N ARG A 611 5.40 30.23 -2.92
CA ARG A 611 5.17 29.25 -1.86
C ARG A 611 5.94 27.96 -2.10
N SER A 612 6.10 27.15 -1.08
CA SER A 612 6.62 25.78 -1.22
C SER A 612 5.60 24.88 -1.92
N GLY A 613 6.10 23.95 -2.73
CA GLY A 613 5.29 22.91 -3.36
C GLY A 613 4.96 21.80 -2.36
N GLU A 614 3.73 21.31 -2.42
CA GLU A 614 3.31 20.07 -1.77
C GLU A 614 4.02 18.85 -2.38
N VAL A 615 4.25 17.79 -1.59
CA VAL A 615 5.00 16.59 -2.01
C VAL A 615 4.45 16.00 -3.31
N SER A 616 3.12 15.84 -3.41
CA SER A 616 2.47 15.29 -4.60
C SER A 616 2.67 16.16 -5.83
N GLY A 617 2.59 17.49 -5.69
CA GLY A 617 2.86 18.46 -6.73
C GLY A 617 4.32 18.39 -7.22
N LEU A 618 5.27 18.35 -6.28
CA LEU A 618 6.69 18.21 -6.60
C LEU A 618 7.00 16.92 -7.34
N GLN A 619 6.47 15.78 -6.88
CA GLN A 619 6.64 14.49 -7.53
C GLN A 619 6.02 14.48 -8.94
N PHE A 620 4.80 15.02 -9.08
CA PHE A 620 4.13 15.15 -10.37
C PHE A 620 5.00 15.93 -11.36
N HIS A 621 5.49 17.10 -10.94
CA HIS A 621 6.34 17.91 -11.79
C HIS A 621 7.68 17.25 -12.11
N ALA A 622 8.32 16.62 -11.13
CA ALA A 622 9.59 15.93 -11.32
C ALA A 622 9.49 14.77 -12.31
N GLN A 623 8.39 14.00 -12.27
CA GLN A 623 8.10 12.94 -13.23
C GLN A 623 7.92 13.49 -14.65
N ASN A 624 7.24 14.61 -14.81
CA ASN A 624 7.05 15.23 -16.13
C ASN A 624 8.35 15.85 -16.69
N ILE A 625 9.25 16.33 -15.84
CA ILE A 625 10.60 16.74 -16.27
C ILE A 625 11.38 15.49 -16.70
N ALA A 626 11.36 14.42 -15.90
CA ALA A 626 12.09 13.18 -16.19
C ALA A 626 11.65 12.51 -17.50
N SER A 627 10.36 12.55 -17.82
CA SER A 627 9.80 11.98 -19.06
C SER A 627 10.07 12.83 -20.30
N GLY A 628 10.63 14.04 -20.14
CA GLY A 628 10.80 15.02 -21.21
C GLY A 628 9.49 15.66 -21.69
N ALA A 629 8.37 15.44 -20.98
CA ALA A 629 7.09 16.11 -21.25
C ALA A 629 7.22 17.62 -21.04
N PHE A 630 8.08 18.05 -20.10
CA PHE A 630 8.54 19.43 -19.98
C PHE A 630 10.01 19.54 -20.36
N ASN A 631 10.36 20.60 -21.10
CA ASN A 631 11.74 20.98 -21.35
C ASN A 631 12.22 21.87 -20.19
N GLU A 632 13.42 21.63 -19.65
CA GLU A 632 14.05 22.46 -18.60
C GLU A 632 14.05 23.97 -18.93
N LYS A 633 14.03 24.32 -20.23
CA LYS A 633 14.00 25.71 -20.74
C LYS A 633 12.61 26.30 -20.96
N SER A 634 11.55 25.54 -20.74
CA SER A 634 10.16 26.01 -20.83
C SER A 634 9.29 25.46 -19.71
N TYR A 635 9.91 24.95 -18.65
CA TYR A 635 9.21 24.31 -17.53
C TYR A 635 8.36 25.34 -16.75
N ALA A 636 8.83 26.60 -16.70
CA ALA A 636 8.09 27.71 -16.12
C ALA A 636 6.67 27.90 -16.71
N ASP A 637 6.45 27.52 -17.97
CA ASP A 637 5.13 27.63 -18.60
C ASP A 637 4.09 26.72 -17.92
N ALA A 638 4.50 25.60 -17.30
CA ALA A 638 3.59 24.73 -16.56
C ALA A 638 2.95 25.47 -15.36
N PHE A 639 3.72 26.32 -14.67
CA PHE A 639 3.22 27.12 -13.56
C PHE A 639 2.44 28.33 -14.03
N VAL A 640 2.95 29.05 -15.03
CA VAL A 640 2.32 30.29 -15.51
C VAL A 640 0.95 30.04 -16.12
N ASN A 641 0.71 28.84 -16.68
CA ASN A 641 -0.58 28.45 -17.23
C ASN A 641 -1.54 27.85 -16.18
N SER A 642 -1.15 27.78 -14.91
CA SER A 642 -2.04 27.30 -13.85
C SER A 642 -3.12 28.33 -13.47
N ASP A 643 -4.25 27.83 -12.98
CA ASP A 643 -5.30 28.67 -12.42
C ASP A 643 -4.80 29.49 -11.22
N GLU A 644 -3.92 28.90 -10.41
CA GLU A 644 -3.30 29.56 -9.26
C GLU A 644 -2.47 30.77 -9.68
N PHE A 645 -1.59 30.62 -10.67
CA PHE A 645 -0.80 31.74 -11.19
C PHE A 645 -1.70 32.85 -11.76
N THR A 646 -2.77 32.48 -12.45
CA THR A 646 -3.73 33.44 -13.00
C THR A 646 -4.45 34.20 -11.89
N GLN A 647 -4.80 33.54 -10.78
CA GLN A 647 -5.40 34.20 -9.62
C GLN A 647 -4.43 35.16 -8.93
N LEU A 648 -3.17 34.76 -8.75
CA LEU A 648 -2.15 35.57 -8.09
C LEU A 648 -1.73 36.78 -8.91
N TYR A 649 -1.46 36.57 -10.20
CA TYR A 649 -0.78 37.55 -11.05
C TYR A 649 -1.60 38.05 -12.23
N GLY A 650 -2.70 37.39 -12.62
CA GLY A 650 -3.43 37.68 -13.86
C GLY A 650 -3.97 39.11 -13.99
N SER A 651 -4.18 39.81 -12.85
CA SER A 651 -4.58 41.22 -12.81
C SER A 651 -3.43 42.20 -12.52
N GLN A 652 -2.24 41.70 -12.16
CA GLN A 652 -1.09 42.54 -11.81
C GLN A 652 -0.48 43.22 -13.03
N SER A 653 0.08 44.41 -12.82
CA SER A 653 0.93 45.05 -13.82
C SER A 653 2.22 44.26 -14.04
N ASN A 654 2.90 44.50 -15.17
CA ASN A 654 4.21 43.89 -15.40
C ASN A 654 5.22 44.28 -14.31
N SER A 655 5.18 45.53 -13.84
CA SER A 655 6.09 46.01 -12.80
C SER A 655 5.87 45.30 -11.46
N ASP A 656 4.60 45.10 -11.06
CA ASP A 656 4.27 44.42 -9.80
C ASP A 656 4.61 42.92 -9.87
N PHE A 657 4.40 42.31 -11.04
CA PHE A 657 4.79 40.94 -11.30
C PHE A 657 6.32 40.75 -11.21
N ILE A 658 7.10 41.63 -11.84
CA ILE A 658 8.57 41.57 -11.76
C ILE A 658 9.06 41.78 -10.32
N ALA A 659 8.47 42.72 -9.57
CA ALA A 659 8.79 42.89 -8.15
C ALA A 659 8.53 41.61 -7.34
N SER A 660 7.42 40.92 -7.63
CA SER A 660 7.11 39.62 -7.02
C SER A 660 8.15 38.56 -7.37
N LEU A 661 8.63 38.48 -8.62
CA LEU A 661 9.69 37.53 -9.01
C LEU A 661 11.02 37.80 -8.30
N TYR A 662 11.43 39.05 -8.15
CA TYR A 662 12.64 39.39 -7.39
C TYR A 662 12.53 38.95 -5.92
N SER A 663 11.38 39.22 -5.29
CA SER A 663 11.11 38.79 -3.91
C SER A 663 11.10 37.27 -3.80
N ASN A 664 10.34 36.59 -4.65
CA ASN A 664 10.06 35.17 -4.55
C ASN A 664 11.24 34.30 -5.00
N ALA A 665 11.84 34.63 -6.15
CA ALA A 665 12.92 33.83 -6.72
C ALA A 665 14.28 34.15 -6.08
N LEU A 666 14.53 35.41 -5.71
CA LEU A 666 15.87 35.87 -5.30
C LEU A 666 15.93 36.38 -3.85
N GLY A 667 14.78 36.48 -3.15
CA GLY A 667 14.73 36.93 -1.76
C GLY A 667 15.13 38.39 -1.55
N ARG A 668 15.04 39.23 -2.60
CA ARG A 668 15.47 40.64 -2.55
C ARG A 668 14.59 41.54 -3.38
N GLU A 669 14.72 42.85 -3.18
CA GLU A 669 14.09 43.83 -4.07
C GLU A 669 14.85 43.94 -5.41
N ALA A 670 14.12 44.34 -6.45
CA ALA A 670 14.67 44.61 -7.76
C ALA A 670 15.57 45.86 -7.73
N ASP A 671 16.78 45.75 -8.28
CA ASP A 671 17.56 46.94 -8.61
C ASP A 671 16.97 47.66 -9.82
N ALA A 672 17.27 48.96 -9.96
CA ALA A 672 16.64 49.82 -10.96
C ALA A 672 16.89 49.34 -12.40
N ASP A 673 18.09 48.83 -12.68
CA ASP A 673 18.48 48.37 -14.02
C ASP A 673 17.82 47.02 -14.36
N GLY A 674 17.80 46.09 -13.40
CA GLY A 674 17.13 44.80 -13.52
C GLY A 674 15.61 44.93 -13.69
N ALA A 675 14.96 45.78 -12.89
CA ALA A 675 13.55 46.09 -13.06
C ALA A 675 13.25 46.70 -14.44
N ALA A 676 14.09 47.62 -14.92
CA ALA A 676 13.92 48.23 -16.24
C ALA A 676 14.08 47.21 -17.38
N PHE A 677 15.06 46.30 -17.28
CA PHE A 677 15.29 45.25 -18.25
C PHE A 677 14.07 44.33 -18.40
N TRP A 678 13.59 43.77 -17.29
CA TRP A 678 12.48 42.81 -17.33
C TRP A 678 11.14 43.44 -17.72
N ASN A 679 10.88 44.68 -17.30
CA ASN A 679 9.72 45.42 -17.77
C ASN A 679 9.77 45.66 -19.27
N SER A 680 10.91 46.09 -19.80
CA SER A 680 11.09 46.28 -21.25
C SER A 680 10.94 44.96 -22.03
N PHE A 681 11.40 43.84 -21.45
CA PHE A 681 11.22 42.51 -22.03
C PHE A 681 9.74 42.13 -22.17
N LEU A 682 8.94 42.31 -21.11
CA LEU A 682 7.50 42.02 -21.13
C LEU A 682 6.72 42.97 -22.04
N GLU A 683 7.05 44.27 -22.04
CA GLU A 683 6.46 45.25 -22.96
C GLU A 683 6.80 44.97 -24.43
N GLY A 684 7.98 44.41 -24.68
CA GLY A 684 8.45 43.97 -25.99
C GLY A 684 7.81 42.68 -26.51
N GLY A 685 6.87 42.08 -25.76
CA GLY A 685 6.16 40.87 -26.14
C GLY A 685 6.73 39.57 -25.56
N GLY A 686 7.70 39.65 -24.66
CA GLY A 686 8.15 38.49 -23.88
C GLY A 686 7.03 37.96 -22.98
N SER A 687 6.93 36.64 -22.82
CA SER A 687 5.92 36.02 -21.96
C SER A 687 6.34 36.05 -20.49
N ARG A 688 5.35 35.98 -19.58
CA ARG A 688 5.64 35.81 -18.14
C ARG A 688 6.34 34.49 -17.83
N GLY A 689 6.07 33.43 -18.59
CA GLY A 689 6.79 32.15 -18.50
C GLY A 689 8.27 32.30 -18.85
N GLN A 690 8.59 33.06 -19.91
CA GLN A 690 9.98 33.37 -20.25
C GLN A 690 10.66 34.23 -19.17
N ALA A 691 9.93 35.15 -18.54
CA ALA A 691 10.47 35.92 -17.41
C ALA A 691 10.77 34.99 -16.21
N VAL A 692 9.83 34.16 -15.77
CA VAL A 692 10.04 33.18 -14.70
C VAL A 692 11.24 32.27 -15.00
N GLN A 693 11.32 31.74 -16.22
CA GLN A 693 12.45 30.92 -16.65
C GLN A 693 13.77 31.68 -16.54
N GLY A 694 13.81 32.95 -16.97
CA GLY A 694 15.01 33.77 -16.85
C GLY A 694 15.47 34.02 -15.41
N PHE A 695 14.53 34.10 -14.46
CA PHE A 695 14.86 34.15 -13.03
C PHE A 695 15.35 32.80 -12.49
N LEU A 696 14.76 31.68 -12.94
CA LEU A 696 15.24 30.33 -12.59
C LEU A 696 16.66 30.09 -13.10
N ASP A 697 16.97 30.55 -14.31
CA ASP A 697 18.28 30.43 -14.96
C ASP A 697 19.33 31.43 -14.39
N ALA A 698 18.91 32.40 -13.59
CA ALA A 698 19.81 33.40 -13.02
C ALA A 698 20.82 32.74 -12.06
N GLN A 699 22.07 33.22 -12.09
CA GLN A 699 23.15 32.67 -11.25
C GLN A 699 22.78 32.63 -9.76
N GLU A 700 22.09 33.66 -9.26
CA GLU A 700 21.60 33.70 -7.88
C GLU A 700 20.63 32.55 -7.59
N SER A 701 19.67 32.28 -8.49
CA SER A 701 18.74 31.15 -8.34
C SER A 701 19.44 29.79 -8.45
N GLN A 702 20.47 29.68 -9.28
CA GLN A 702 21.29 28.47 -9.38
C GLN A 702 22.11 28.22 -8.10
N LEU A 703 22.53 29.27 -7.40
CA LEU A 703 23.17 29.14 -6.08
C LEU A 703 22.18 28.64 -5.01
N ILE A 704 20.93 29.10 -5.06
CA ILE A 704 19.88 28.60 -4.16
C ILE A 704 19.58 27.12 -4.46
N LEU A 705 19.50 26.76 -5.74
CA LEU A 705 19.31 25.36 -6.15
C LEU A 705 20.47 24.46 -5.68
N ALA A 706 21.72 24.96 -5.74
CA ALA A 706 22.88 24.25 -5.22
C ALA A 706 22.81 24.08 -3.70
N ASP A 707 22.41 25.12 -2.97
CA ASP A 707 22.19 25.05 -1.51
C ASP A 707 21.13 24.00 -1.14
N LEU A 708 20.02 23.94 -1.88
CA LEU A 708 19.00 22.90 -1.72
C LEU A 708 19.54 21.50 -2.08
N ALA A 709 20.42 21.40 -3.08
CA ALA A 709 21.05 20.14 -3.45
C ALA A 709 22.03 19.65 -2.38
N ASP A 710 22.63 20.55 -1.60
CA ASP A 710 23.51 20.18 -0.50
C ASP A 710 22.70 19.90 0.80
N ASN A 711 21.73 20.75 1.14
CA ASN A 711 21.03 20.74 2.43
C ASN A 711 19.65 20.05 2.44
N GLY A 712 19.01 19.94 1.27
CA GLY A 712 17.69 19.30 1.13
C GLY A 712 16.49 20.23 1.30
N LEU A 713 15.32 19.71 0.94
CA LEU A 713 14.02 20.34 1.17
C LEU A 713 13.50 20.03 2.58
N SER A 714 12.79 20.99 3.16
CA SER A 714 11.97 20.79 4.35
C SER A 714 10.50 20.94 3.98
N PHE A 715 9.70 19.94 4.33
CA PHE A 715 8.26 19.93 4.11
C PHE A 715 7.46 20.35 5.35
N ARG A 716 8.12 20.90 6.38
CA ARG A 716 7.44 21.42 7.57
C ARG A 716 6.59 22.64 7.25
N GLN A 717 5.34 22.39 6.84
CA GLN A 717 4.20 23.20 7.27
C GLN A 717 3.80 22.68 8.65
N ASP A 718 3.90 23.53 9.68
CA ASP A 718 3.05 23.52 10.87
C ASP A 718 2.58 22.14 11.38
N LEU A 719 3.43 21.42 12.11
CA LEU A 719 2.98 20.50 13.17
C LEU A 719 2.45 21.35 14.35
N VAL A 720 1.42 22.14 14.06
CA VAL A 720 0.50 22.66 15.07
C VAL A 720 -0.58 21.61 15.19
N LEU A 721 -0.41 20.77 16.21
CA LEU A 721 -1.43 20.07 16.98
C LEU A 721 -2.87 20.23 16.45
N GLY A 722 -3.43 19.12 15.98
CA GLY A 722 -4.86 18.87 15.87
C GLY A 722 -5.14 17.42 16.16
#